data_AF-A0A926JCA8-F1
#
_entry.id   AF-A0A926JCA8-F1
#
_cell.length_a   1.000
_cell.length_b   1.000
_cell.length_c   1.000
_cell.angle_alpha   90.00
_cell.angle_beta   90.00
_cell.angle_gamma   90.00
#
_symmetry.space_group_name_H-M   'P 1'
#
loop_
_entity.id
_entity.type
_entity.pdbx_description
1 polymer ?
#
loop_
_entity_poly.entity_id
_entity_poly.type
_entity_poly.pdbx_seq_one_letter_code
_entity_poly.pdbx_strand_id
1 'polypeptide(L)'
;MLRRTMLSSALALVAALPALAEQNFNRIASFATAENMKEGEDRSRETSAEIMAVTPDGNTLIYSDSPLGVIGLLDITNAAAPKPLGNIAIEGEPTTTVISGHKAFVGVNTSKSFTEPSGLLQTVDLTSKTIVESCDLGGQPDSVALSPAGDVIAVAIENERDEDVNDGALPQMPAGSVIRLPLKDGAVDCAGKQVVNLIGVAEIAPEDPEPEYLAFNDAGELVVTLQENNHIVVIGTDGAVTADFSAGSVNLEGVDIAKDGKLDFSGSLTDVAREPDAAAWLDNDHFATANEGDWRGGSRGFTVFAKDGTVVYDSGNSFERAIAAIGHYPEGRSDKKGVEPEGIAAATYGDQRLLFVASERGSVVGVYDVADPAAPQLLQLLPSGIGPEGLTPIPARNLFATANETDLGQDGAARAHVMIYERSQTAAAYPTLTSDGSDPLIGWGALSGLTVDPTTPTTLYAVSDSAYAAEPAVFTIDSAPYPARITAKTPVTRDGAPAEKLDLEGIAADGQGGFWLASEGNPDKDIPNAVLHVDATGAITQQIALPEALAANASRFGLEGITLVDGKLWLAVQREWGDDPEGQVKLLQLDPETGAWAGVRYPLDSGEGWVGLSEITAHDGYLYVIERDNLIGQAATLKSVTRVALADLAPSPLDGELPVVTKETVRDLIPDLQQWHGYVQDKVEGMAITSDGTVWMVTDNDGVDDASGETFLWSFKLD
;
A
#
# COMPACT_ATOMS: atom_id res chain seq x y z
N MET A 1 67.11 2.33 1.59
CA MET A 1 66.06 1.40 2.09
C MET A 1 65.00 2.06 2.99
N LEU A 2 64.96 3.40 3.16
CA LEU A 2 63.98 4.07 4.04
C LEU A 2 62.86 4.87 3.32
N ARG A 3 62.84 4.90 1.98
CA ARG A 3 61.86 5.67 1.20
C ARG A 3 60.70 4.85 0.59
N ARG A 4 60.72 3.52 0.74
CA ARG A 4 59.66 2.63 0.22
C ARG A 4 58.65 2.17 1.28
N THR A 5 58.92 2.38 2.56
CA THR A 5 58.03 1.97 3.66
C THR A 5 57.01 3.04 4.06
N MET A 6 57.15 4.29 3.62
CA MET A 6 56.16 5.35 3.94
C MET A 6 55.02 5.48 2.92
N LEU A 7 55.16 4.95 1.69
CA LEU A 7 54.06 4.98 0.71
C LEU A 7 53.00 3.89 0.97
N SER A 8 53.37 2.78 1.62
CA SER A 8 52.43 1.70 1.95
C SER A 8 51.48 2.06 3.10
N SER A 9 51.87 3.00 3.97
CA SER A 9 51.02 3.45 5.09
C SER A 9 50.05 4.56 4.71
N ALA A 10 50.30 5.31 3.62
CA ALA A 10 49.39 6.34 3.14
C ALA A 10 48.19 5.76 2.36
N LEU A 11 48.36 4.64 1.63
CA LEU A 11 47.24 3.96 0.98
C LEU A 11 46.34 3.17 1.96
N ALA A 12 46.88 2.70 3.08
CA ALA A 12 46.09 2.00 4.10
C ALA A 12 45.22 2.96 4.95
N LEU A 13 45.52 4.26 4.98
CA LEU A 13 44.72 5.27 5.69
C LEU A 13 43.59 5.89 4.84
N VAL A 14 43.55 5.63 3.52
CA VAL A 14 42.44 6.07 2.65
C VAL A 14 41.33 5.00 2.56
N ALA A 15 41.61 3.75 2.96
CA ALA A 15 40.65 2.65 2.97
C ALA A 15 39.90 2.48 4.31
N ALA A 16 40.01 3.45 5.22
CA ALA A 16 39.38 3.43 6.54
C ALA A 16 38.55 4.70 6.81
N LEU A 17 37.92 5.25 5.75
CA LEU A 17 36.69 6.00 5.99
C LEU A 17 35.68 4.95 6.52
N PRO A 18 35.04 5.16 7.67
CA PRO A 18 33.88 4.35 7.99
C PRO A 18 32.94 4.50 6.81
N ALA A 19 32.59 3.39 6.13
CA ALA A 19 31.35 3.38 5.38
C ALA A 19 30.30 3.86 6.37
N LEU A 20 29.74 5.05 6.15
CA LEU A 20 28.60 5.49 6.95
C LEU A 20 27.57 4.37 6.78
N ALA A 21 27.17 3.75 7.88
CA ALA A 21 26.18 2.69 7.83
C ALA A 21 24.92 3.30 7.18
N GLU A 22 24.40 2.60 6.18
CA GLU A 22 23.19 2.96 5.46
C GLU A 22 22.05 3.21 6.46
N GLN A 23 21.34 4.32 6.26
CA GLN A 23 20.22 4.70 7.13
C GLN A 23 18.91 4.36 6.45
N ASN A 24 18.08 3.58 7.12
CA ASN A 24 16.78 3.15 6.62
C ASN A 24 15.67 3.70 7.50
N PHE A 25 14.50 3.95 6.90
CA PHE A 25 13.27 4.19 7.62
C PHE A 25 12.59 2.86 7.91
N ASN A 26 12.29 2.59 9.17
CA ASN A 26 11.47 1.44 9.56
C ASN A 26 10.20 1.94 10.23
N ARG A 27 9.06 1.35 9.90
CA ARG A 27 7.80 1.61 10.59
C ARG A 27 7.95 1.19 12.05
N ILE A 28 7.61 2.10 12.96
CA ILE A 28 7.70 1.89 14.41
C ILE A 28 6.33 1.94 15.10
N ALA A 29 5.32 2.48 14.43
CA ALA A 29 3.95 2.47 14.90
C ALA A 29 2.94 2.72 13.75
N SER A 30 1.73 2.25 13.97
CA SER A 30 0.53 2.56 13.21
C SER A 30 -0.58 2.98 14.19
N PHE A 31 -1.40 3.96 13.82
CA PHE A 31 -2.49 4.46 14.63
C PHE A 31 -3.77 4.54 13.80
N ALA A 32 -4.80 3.77 14.15
CA ALA A 32 -6.11 3.85 13.52
C ALA A 32 -6.81 5.16 13.95
N THR A 33 -7.24 5.96 12.99
CA THR A 33 -7.89 7.28 13.22
C THR A 33 -9.14 7.18 14.09
N ALA A 34 -9.90 6.09 13.98
CA ALA A 34 -11.06 5.79 14.82
C ALA A 34 -10.72 5.72 16.33
N GLU A 35 -9.47 5.42 16.71
CA GLU A 35 -9.03 5.42 18.12
C GLU A 35 -8.89 6.84 18.70
N ASN A 36 -8.90 7.88 17.85
CA ASN A 36 -8.89 9.27 18.28
C ASN A 36 -10.29 9.77 18.71
N MET A 37 -11.33 9.01 18.39
CA MET A 37 -12.71 9.32 18.78
C MET A 37 -12.89 9.13 20.29
N LYS A 38 -13.72 9.98 20.91
CA LYS A 38 -13.92 9.96 22.37
C LYS A 38 -14.55 8.64 22.81
N GLU A 39 -14.23 8.23 24.04
CA GLU A 39 -14.86 7.06 24.66
C GLU A 39 -16.40 7.18 24.65
N GLY A 40 -17.07 6.14 24.16
CA GLY A 40 -18.52 6.07 24.04
C GLY A 40 -19.09 6.66 22.74
N GLU A 41 -18.27 7.25 21.87
CA GLU A 41 -18.69 7.55 20.50
C GLU A 41 -18.80 6.28 19.65
N ASP A 42 -19.64 6.32 18.62
CA ASP A 42 -19.72 5.25 17.61
C ASP A 42 -18.45 5.27 16.75
N ARG A 43 -17.56 4.30 17.01
CA ARG A 43 -16.29 4.09 16.31
C ARG A 43 -16.44 3.36 14.97
N SER A 44 -17.65 2.94 14.58
CA SER A 44 -17.90 2.34 13.27
C SER A 44 -18.10 3.37 12.16
N ARG A 45 -18.28 4.65 12.52
CA ARG A 45 -18.29 5.74 11.55
C ARG A 45 -16.97 5.80 10.80
N GLU A 46 -17.09 6.09 9.52
CA GLU A 46 -15.98 6.40 8.63
C GLU A 46 -15.16 7.56 9.18
N THR A 47 -13.85 7.43 9.02
CA THR A 47 -12.84 8.41 9.44
C THR A 47 -11.80 8.51 8.35
N SER A 48 -11.10 9.63 8.26
CA SER A 48 -9.99 9.78 7.33
C SER A 48 -8.77 10.42 8.00
N ALA A 49 -7.61 10.22 7.40
CA ALA A 49 -6.42 11.03 7.62
C ALA A 49 -5.84 11.40 6.26
N GLU A 50 -6.15 12.62 5.82
CA GLU A 50 -5.77 13.15 4.50
C GLU A 50 -4.44 13.92 4.62
N ILE A 51 -4.50 15.24 4.79
CA ILE A 51 -3.33 16.09 4.94
C ILE A 51 -2.90 16.22 6.41
N MET A 52 -1.59 16.05 6.65
CA MET A 52 -1.01 16.05 7.98
C MET A 52 0.14 17.06 8.15
N ALA A 53 0.17 17.71 9.31
CA ALA A 53 1.23 18.61 9.74
C ALA A 53 1.74 18.25 11.15
N VAL A 54 2.93 18.73 11.50
CA VAL A 54 3.56 18.50 12.80
C VAL A 54 3.83 19.80 13.55
N THR A 55 3.63 19.79 14.86
CA THR A 55 3.99 20.95 15.72
C THR A 55 5.49 21.24 15.66
N PRO A 56 5.93 22.51 15.90
CA PRO A 56 7.35 22.88 15.79
C PRO A 56 8.31 22.10 16.70
N ASP A 57 7.82 21.52 17.79
CA ASP A 57 8.60 20.67 18.69
C ASP A 57 8.70 19.20 18.23
N GLY A 58 7.99 18.85 17.14
CA GLY A 58 7.97 17.51 16.56
C GLY A 58 7.15 16.49 17.36
N ASN A 59 6.33 16.90 18.33
CA ASN A 59 5.68 15.98 19.27
C ASN A 59 4.20 15.75 19.02
N THR A 60 3.53 16.55 18.21
CA THR A 60 2.10 16.38 17.91
C THR A 60 1.87 16.43 16.40
N LEU A 61 1.23 15.39 15.87
CA LEU A 61 0.70 15.39 14.51
C LEU A 61 -0.75 15.89 14.55
N ILE A 62 -1.12 16.67 13.53
CA ILE A 62 -2.49 17.11 13.26
C ILE A 62 -2.84 16.71 11.83
N TYR A 63 -4.00 16.09 11.62
CA TYR A 63 -4.48 15.68 10.30
C TYR A 63 -5.93 16.13 10.08
N SER A 64 -6.30 16.41 8.83
CA SER A 64 -7.70 16.57 8.40
C SER A 64 -8.41 15.22 8.35
N ASP A 65 -9.69 15.24 8.73
CA ASP A 65 -10.61 14.11 8.64
C ASP A 65 -11.94 14.67 8.15
N SER A 66 -12.07 14.74 6.82
CA SER A 66 -13.24 15.30 6.14
C SER A 66 -14.53 14.52 6.46
N PRO A 67 -14.56 13.17 6.40
CA PRO A 67 -15.78 12.39 6.71
C PRO A 67 -16.31 12.63 8.13
N LEU A 68 -15.43 12.83 9.12
CA LEU A 68 -15.87 13.19 10.49
C LEU A 68 -16.11 14.69 10.70
N GLY A 69 -15.66 15.57 9.80
CA GLY A 69 -15.70 17.02 9.98
C GLY A 69 -14.84 17.50 11.15
N VAL A 70 -13.62 16.94 11.29
CA VAL A 70 -12.71 17.25 12.40
C VAL A 70 -11.27 17.43 11.93
N ILE A 71 -10.44 18.06 12.77
CA ILE A 71 -9.00 17.81 12.74
C ILE A 71 -8.65 16.87 13.91
N GLY A 72 -7.92 15.80 13.61
CA GLY A 72 -7.43 14.85 14.60
C GLY A 72 -6.07 15.26 15.16
N LEU A 73 -5.82 15.02 16.45
CA LEU A 73 -4.53 15.28 17.10
C LEU A 73 -3.92 14.00 17.65
N LEU A 74 -2.63 13.78 17.42
CA LEU A 74 -1.89 12.59 17.85
C LEU A 74 -0.59 12.98 18.57
N ASP A 75 -0.40 12.56 19.83
CA ASP A 75 0.85 12.74 20.58
C ASP A 75 1.85 11.68 20.16
N ILE A 76 2.97 12.12 19.59
CA ILE A 76 4.10 11.31 19.16
C ILE A 76 5.35 11.59 19.98
N THR A 77 5.25 12.18 21.18
CA THR A 77 6.38 12.37 22.10
C THR A 77 7.16 11.05 22.27
N ASN A 78 6.43 9.94 22.40
CA ASN A 78 6.96 8.60 22.14
C ASN A 78 6.42 8.08 20.80
N ALA A 79 7.21 8.21 19.74
CA ALA A 79 6.78 7.88 18.37
C ALA A 79 6.49 6.37 18.16
N ALA A 80 7.08 5.49 18.97
CA ALA A 80 6.82 4.05 18.92
C ALA A 80 5.55 3.63 19.69
N ALA A 81 4.87 4.58 20.35
CA ALA A 81 3.60 4.35 21.03
C ALA A 81 2.76 5.64 21.00
N PRO A 82 2.26 6.03 19.81
CA PRO A 82 1.49 7.27 19.64
C PRO A 82 0.20 7.21 20.46
N LYS A 83 -0.27 8.37 20.93
CA LYS A 83 -1.44 8.47 21.83
C LYS A 83 -2.49 9.43 21.32
N PRO A 84 -3.78 9.06 21.40
CA PRO A 84 -4.84 9.95 20.97
C PRO A 84 -4.85 11.22 21.83
N LEU A 85 -4.90 12.38 21.18
CA LEU A 85 -5.20 13.66 21.83
C LEU A 85 -6.64 14.11 21.55
N GLY A 86 -7.40 13.32 20.80
CA GLY A 86 -8.78 13.58 20.45
C GLY A 86 -8.93 14.53 19.26
N ASN A 87 -10.18 14.69 18.86
CA ASN A 87 -10.57 15.48 17.70
C ASN A 87 -11.04 16.89 18.09
N ILE A 88 -10.82 17.86 17.20
CA ILE A 88 -11.38 19.21 17.25
C ILE A 88 -12.40 19.32 16.11
N ALA A 89 -13.66 19.59 16.44
CA ALA A 89 -14.70 19.75 15.44
C ALA A 89 -14.48 21.00 14.59
N ILE A 90 -14.65 20.83 13.28
CA ILE A 90 -14.60 21.89 12.27
C ILE A 90 -16.00 22.07 11.70
N GLU A 91 -16.41 23.31 11.48
CA GLU A 91 -17.68 23.62 10.81
C GLU A 91 -17.43 23.66 9.29
N GLY A 92 -17.65 22.52 8.64
CA GLY A 92 -17.36 22.28 7.22
C GLY A 92 -16.46 21.06 7.04
N GLU A 93 -15.96 20.87 5.83
CA GLU A 93 -15.05 19.79 5.45
C GLU A 93 -13.60 20.31 5.50
N PRO A 94 -12.79 19.92 6.50
CA PRO A 94 -11.38 20.30 6.53
C PRO A 94 -10.60 19.54 5.46
N THR A 95 -9.90 20.25 4.58
CA THR A 95 -9.11 19.63 3.48
C THR A 95 -7.63 19.53 3.87
N THR A 96 -7.07 20.63 4.36
CA THR A 96 -5.62 20.78 4.54
C THR A 96 -5.27 21.59 5.78
N THR A 97 -4.07 21.40 6.34
CA THR A 97 -3.62 22.11 7.55
C THR A 97 -2.13 22.44 7.55
N VAL A 98 -1.78 23.66 7.98
CA VAL A 98 -0.40 24.06 8.33
C VAL A 98 -0.31 24.63 9.75
N ILE A 99 0.89 24.62 10.35
CA ILE A 99 1.07 25.02 11.75
C ILE A 99 2.11 26.13 11.88
N SER A 100 1.77 27.16 12.67
CA SER A 100 2.73 28.16 13.16
C SER A 100 2.59 28.35 14.67
N GLY A 101 3.65 28.03 15.42
CA GLY A 101 3.63 28.09 16.87
C GLY A 101 2.62 27.11 17.47
N HIS A 102 1.59 27.63 18.15
CA HIS A 102 0.50 26.86 18.77
C HIS A 102 -0.81 26.96 17.99
N LYS A 103 -0.75 27.42 16.74
CA LYS A 103 -1.93 27.61 15.89
C LYS A 103 -1.84 26.73 14.65
N ALA A 104 -2.92 26.03 14.37
CA ALA A 104 -3.16 25.38 13.09
C ALA A 104 -4.02 26.30 12.21
N PHE A 105 -3.73 26.35 10.93
CA PHE A 105 -4.50 27.05 9.91
C PHE A 105 -5.05 26.01 8.96
N VAL A 106 -6.37 25.89 8.94
CA VAL A 106 -7.11 24.80 8.29
C VAL A 106 -7.89 25.38 7.13
N GLY A 107 -7.68 24.84 5.92
CA GLY A 107 -8.57 25.07 4.78
C GLY A 107 -9.85 24.29 5.01
N VAL A 108 -11.00 24.96 4.89
CA VAL A 108 -12.31 24.34 5.14
C VAL A 108 -13.24 24.63 3.98
N ASN A 109 -13.67 23.58 3.29
CA ASN A 109 -14.75 23.64 2.33
C ASN A 109 -16.09 23.84 3.05
N THR A 110 -16.85 24.84 2.61
CA THR A 110 -18.19 25.14 3.12
C THR A 110 -19.23 25.24 2.00
N SER A 111 -18.86 24.75 0.81
CA SER A 111 -19.66 24.82 -0.41
C SER A 111 -21.02 24.16 -0.23
N LYS A 112 -22.04 24.71 -0.90
CA LYS A 112 -23.37 24.08 -0.97
C LYS A 112 -23.52 23.16 -2.17
N SER A 113 -22.69 23.40 -3.19
CA SER A 113 -22.65 22.73 -4.48
C SER A 113 -21.45 23.28 -5.27
N PHE A 114 -20.98 22.54 -6.26
CA PHE A 114 -19.95 22.95 -7.24
C PHE A 114 -20.21 24.33 -7.89
N THR A 115 -21.47 24.72 -8.12
CA THR A 115 -21.80 26.04 -8.74
C THR A 115 -21.95 27.21 -7.75
N GLU A 116 -21.86 26.94 -6.45
CA GLU A 116 -21.88 27.93 -5.37
C GLU A 116 -20.73 27.64 -4.37
N PRO A 117 -19.45 27.65 -4.83
CA PRO A 117 -18.34 27.26 -3.97
C PRO A 117 -18.07 28.33 -2.91
N SER A 118 -17.65 27.87 -1.74
CA SER A 118 -17.29 28.73 -0.62
C SER A 118 -16.39 28.00 0.37
N GLY A 119 -15.60 28.75 1.12
CA GLY A 119 -14.73 28.16 2.12
C GLY A 119 -14.03 29.18 2.98
N LEU A 120 -13.38 28.65 4.01
CA LEU A 120 -12.79 29.41 5.11
C LEU A 120 -11.34 28.98 5.34
N LEU A 121 -10.52 29.92 5.78
CA LEU A 121 -9.31 29.60 6.52
C LEU A 121 -9.61 29.75 8.01
N GLN A 122 -9.73 28.62 8.71
CA GLN A 122 -9.97 28.60 10.15
C GLN A 122 -8.65 28.52 10.92
N THR A 123 -8.48 29.38 11.92
CA THR A 123 -7.33 29.30 12.83
C THR A 123 -7.76 28.59 14.11
N VAL A 124 -7.12 27.47 14.40
CA VAL A 124 -7.35 26.68 15.61
C VAL A 124 -6.20 26.89 16.58
N ASP A 125 -6.51 27.30 17.80
CA ASP A 125 -5.55 27.28 18.91
C ASP A 125 -5.43 25.85 19.44
N LEU A 126 -4.24 25.25 19.29
CA LEU A 126 -3.97 23.85 19.65
C LEU A 126 -3.89 23.63 21.18
N THR A 127 -3.70 24.70 21.96
CA THR A 127 -3.65 24.63 23.42
C THR A 127 -5.06 24.59 24.01
N SER A 128 -5.93 25.52 23.59
CA SER A 128 -7.33 25.55 24.04
C SER A 128 -8.24 24.62 23.24
N LYS A 129 -7.78 24.12 22.08
CA LYS A 129 -8.53 23.29 21.13
C LYS A 129 -9.80 23.97 20.64
N THR A 130 -9.67 25.23 20.25
CA THR A 130 -10.80 26.08 19.83
C THR A 130 -10.45 26.86 18.56
N ILE A 131 -11.43 27.04 17.69
CA ILE A 131 -11.34 28.00 16.59
C ILE A 131 -11.31 29.42 17.18
N VAL A 132 -10.32 30.22 16.80
CA VAL A 132 -10.08 31.58 17.32
C VAL A 132 -10.22 32.67 16.26
N GLU A 133 -10.21 32.33 14.97
CA GLU A 133 -10.37 33.25 13.85
C GLU A 133 -10.86 32.46 12.62
N SER A 134 -11.64 33.09 11.75
CA SER A 134 -12.10 32.51 10.49
C SER A 134 -12.09 33.56 9.39
N CYS A 135 -11.23 33.38 8.38
CA CYS A 135 -11.19 34.25 7.20
C CYS A 135 -12.03 33.66 6.06
N ASP A 136 -12.92 34.45 5.49
CA ASP A 136 -13.62 34.10 4.25
C ASP A 136 -12.64 34.10 3.06
N LEU A 137 -12.49 32.94 2.41
CA LEU A 137 -11.62 32.77 1.26
C LEU A 137 -12.29 33.22 -0.04
N GLY A 138 -13.61 33.05 -0.13
CA GLY A 138 -14.41 33.39 -1.32
C GLY A 138 -14.52 32.27 -2.36
N GLY A 139 -14.11 31.05 -2.02
CA GLY A 139 -14.22 29.84 -2.83
C GLY A 139 -13.76 28.62 -2.03
N GLN A 140 -13.82 27.44 -2.64
CA GLN A 140 -13.46 26.15 -2.04
C GLN A 140 -11.94 26.00 -1.96
N PRO A 141 -11.35 25.92 -0.75
CA PRO A 141 -9.92 25.66 -0.60
C PRO A 141 -9.63 24.20 -0.85
N ASP A 142 -8.50 23.95 -1.49
CA ASP A 142 -7.93 22.62 -1.59
C ASP A 142 -6.64 22.53 -0.74
N SER A 143 -5.57 23.20 -1.18
CA SER A 143 -4.28 23.23 -0.48
C SER A 143 -3.95 24.54 0.29
N VAL A 144 -3.20 24.44 1.40
CA VAL A 144 -2.73 25.56 2.24
C VAL A 144 -1.23 25.41 2.51
N ALA A 145 -0.46 26.48 2.32
CA ALA A 145 0.97 26.52 2.66
C ALA A 145 1.32 27.73 3.54
N LEU A 146 2.31 27.52 4.41
CA LEU A 146 2.93 28.55 5.22
C LEU A 146 4.29 28.92 4.62
N SER A 147 4.52 30.21 4.40
CA SER A 147 5.83 30.71 3.98
C SER A 147 6.92 30.40 5.02
N PRO A 148 8.20 30.17 4.62
CA PRO A 148 9.28 29.88 5.56
C PRO A 148 9.53 30.98 6.59
N ALA A 149 9.23 32.23 6.24
CA ALA A 149 9.33 33.38 7.14
C ALA A 149 8.20 33.42 8.18
N GLY A 150 7.13 32.63 7.99
CA GLY A 150 5.96 32.60 8.86
C GLY A 150 5.09 33.85 8.81
N ASP A 151 5.18 34.62 7.72
CA ASP A 151 4.53 35.93 7.56
C ASP A 151 3.45 35.96 6.47
N VAL A 152 3.28 34.87 5.72
CA VAL A 152 2.22 34.68 4.71
C VAL A 152 1.70 33.24 4.73
N ILE A 153 0.38 33.09 4.66
CA ILE A 153 -0.31 31.85 4.26
C ILE A 153 -0.78 32.00 2.82
N ALA A 154 -0.54 30.99 1.99
CA ALA A 154 -1.15 30.85 0.68
C ALA A 154 -2.21 29.75 0.72
N VAL A 155 -3.30 29.93 -0.02
CA VAL A 155 -4.39 28.95 -0.15
C VAL A 155 -4.74 28.81 -1.63
N ALA A 156 -4.73 27.58 -2.13
CA ALA A 156 -5.24 27.23 -3.45
C ALA A 156 -6.76 27.15 -3.32
N ILE A 157 -7.45 27.94 -4.13
CA ILE A 157 -8.91 27.91 -4.24
C ILE A 157 -9.19 27.23 -5.56
N GLU A 158 -9.37 25.93 -5.51
CA GLU A 158 -9.62 25.08 -6.68
C GLU A 158 -10.96 25.47 -7.31
N ASN A 159 -12.02 25.51 -6.48
CA ASN A 159 -13.42 25.48 -6.91
C ASN A 159 -13.68 24.27 -7.81
N GLU A 160 -13.54 23.10 -7.21
CA GLU A 160 -13.61 21.79 -7.85
C GLU A 160 -14.80 21.69 -8.83
N ARG A 161 -14.53 21.01 -9.94
CA ARG A 161 -15.54 20.72 -10.96
C ARG A 161 -16.51 19.64 -10.48
N ASP A 162 -17.72 19.65 -11.02
CA ASP A 162 -18.64 18.53 -10.88
C ASP A 162 -18.26 17.42 -11.86
N GLU A 163 -17.64 16.35 -11.35
CA GLU A 163 -17.18 15.23 -12.17
C GLU A 163 -18.32 14.45 -12.85
N ASP A 164 -19.51 14.42 -12.24
CA ASP A 164 -20.69 13.77 -12.80
C ASP A 164 -21.23 14.53 -14.01
N VAL A 165 -20.86 15.81 -14.16
CA VAL A 165 -21.28 16.65 -15.28
C VAL A 165 -20.28 16.56 -16.42
N ASN A 166 -20.69 15.85 -17.48
CA ASN A 166 -19.91 15.74 -18.72
C ASN A 166 -18.50 15.19 -18.49
N ASP A 167 -18.39 14.18 -17.61
CA ASP A 167 -17.15 13.51 -17.23
C ASP A 167 -16.08 14.51 -16.76
N GLY A 168 -16.48 15.41 -15.85
CA GLY A 168 -15.62 16.46 -15.28
C GLY A 168 -15.03 17.43 -16.30
N ALA A 169 -15.62 17.58 -17.49
CA ALA A 169 -14.96 18.38 -18.52
C ALA A 169 -14.92 19.88 -18.21
N LEU A 170 -13.74 20.47 -18.33
CA LEU A 170 -13.52 21.90 -18.19
C LEU A 170 -13.91 22.72 -19.43
N PRO A 171 -14.32 24.00 -19.25
CA PRO A 171 -14.42 24.72 -17.97
C PRO A 171 -15.76 24.52 -17.22
N GLN A 172 -15.72 24.58 -15.89
CA GLN A 172 -16.85 24.62 -14.96
C GLN A 172 -16.73 25.84 -14.01
N MET A 173 -17.51 26.89 -14.27
CA MET A 173 -17.45 28.12 -13.47
C MET A 173 -18.17 27.96 -12.10
N PRO A 174 -17.69 28.65 -11.04
CA PRO A 174 -16.73 29.76 -11.07
C PRO A 174 -15.26 29.35 -10.90
N ALA A 175 -14.40 29.90 -11.75
CA ALA A 175 -12.96 29.69 -11.73
C ALA A 175 -12.28 29.90 -10.38
N GLY A 176 -11.31 29.02 -10.09
CA GLY A 176 -10.40 29.08 -8.96
C GLY A 176 -9.38 30.23 -8.98
N SER A 177 -8.64 30.39 -7.89
CA SER A 177 -7.58 31.39 -7.74
C SER A 177 -6.61 31.05 -6.60
N VAL A 178 -5.52 31.81 -6.43
CA VAL A 178 -4.66 31.69 -5.25
C VAL A 178 -4.90 32.86 -4.30
N ILE A 179 -5.16 32.56 -3.03
CA ILE A 179 -5.32 33.55 -1.96
C ILE A 179 -4.03 33.64 -1.15
N ARG A 180 -3.56 34.87 -0.88
CA ARG A 180 -2.43 35.14 0.02
C ARG A 180 -2.90 35.99 1.19
N LEU A 181 -2.60 35.55 2.40
CA LEU A 181 -3.02 36.18 3.65
C LEU A 181 -1.78 36.51 4.51
N PRO A 182 -1.53 37.79 4.82
CA PRO A 182 -0.43 38.17 5.70
C PRO A 182 -0.63 37.65 7.13
N LEU A 183 0.46 37.24 7.78
CA LEU A 183 0.51 36.90 9.20
C LEU A 183 1.27 37.99 9.95
N LYS A 184 0.65 38.52 10.99
CA LYS A 184 1.24 39.52 11.89
C LYS A 184 1.21 38.97 13.30
N ASP A 185 2.38 38.83 13.90
CA ASP A 185 2.53 38.28 15.26
C ASP A 185 1.82 36.91 15.43
N GLY A 186 1.86 36.07 14.40
CA GLY A 186 1.21 34.75 14.38
C GLY A 186 -0.33 34.80 14.29
N ALA A 187 -0.92 35.93 13.93
CA ALA A 187 -2.34 36.07 13.63
C ALA A 187 -2.54 36.40 12.15
N VAL A 188 -3.51 35.75 11.51
CA VAL A 188 -3.86 36.02 10.12
C VAL A 188 -4.56 37.38 10.00
N ASP A 189 -4.19 38.15 8.98
CA ASP A 189 -4.84 39.42 8.63
C ASP A 189 -5.83 39.19 7.48
N CYS A 190 -7.07 38.79 7.81
CA CYS A 190 -8.11 38.53 6.80
C CYS A 190 -8.39 39.76 5.91
N ALA A 191 -8.20 40.98 6.43
CA ALA A 191 -8.41 42.21 5.66
C ALA A 191 -7.27 42.49 4.67
N GLY A 192 -6.09 41.91 4.91
CA GLY A 192 -4.92 41.96 4.04
C GLY A 192 -4.94 40.96 2.90
N LYS A 193 -6.05 40.23 2.70
CA LYS A 193 -6.23 39.22 1.65
C LYS A 193 -5.87 39.76 0.26
N GLN A 194 -4.92 39.10 -0.40
CA GLN A 194 -4.55 39.31 -1.79
C GLN A 194 -5.08 38.13 -2.62
N VAL A 195 -5.77 38.44 -3.71
CA VAL A 195 -6.20 37.43 -4.71
C VAL A 195 -5.23 37.48 -5.88
N VAL A 196 -4.63 36.34 -6.21
CA VAL A 196 -3.81 36.14 -7.40
C VAL A 196 -4.67 35.41 -8.43
N ASN A 197 -5.02 36.13 -9.51
CA ASN A 197 -5.83 35.60 -10.59
C ASN A 197 -4.97 34.78 -11.56
N LEU A 198 -5.38 33.56 -11.86
CA LEU A 198 -4.70 32.65 -12.79
C LEU A 198 -5.45 32.46 -14.12
N ILE A 199 -6.57 33.15 -14.34
CA ILE A 199 -7.28 33.13 -15.63
C ILE A 199 -6.33 33.60 -16.75
N GLY A 200 -6.26 32.80 -17.81
CA GLY A 200 -5.48 33.02 -19.01
C GLY A 200 -4.02 32.58 -18.91
N VAL A 201 -3.62 31.93 -17.81
CA VAL A 201 -2.26 31.41 -17.61
C VAL A 201 -2.07 30.08 -18.33
N ALA A 202 -3.00 29.13 -18.17
CA ALA A 202 -2.92 27.83 -18.83
C ALA A 202 -3.46 27.83 -20.27
N GLU A 203 -2.97 26.93 -21.13
CA GLU A 203 -3.51 26.73 -22.49
C GLU A 203 -4.81 25.91 -22.49
N ILE A 204 -4.87 24.88 -21.63
CA ILE A 204 -6.06 24.06 -21.41
C ILE A 204 -6.98 24.85 -20.47
N ALA A 205 -8.25 24.99 -20.86
CA ALA A 205 -9.28 25.72 -20.11
C ALA A 205 -8.76 27.06 -19.51
N PRO A 206 -8.32 28.03 -20.32
CA PRO A 206 -7.73 29.28 -19.82
C PRO A 206 -8.69 30.08 -18.93
N GLU A 207 -10.00 29.87 -19.06
CA GLU A 207 -11.00 30.52 -18.21
C GLU A 207 -11.14 29.89 -16.82
N ASP A 208 -10.57 28.71 -16.59
CA ASP A 208 -10.82 27.86 -15.42
C ASP A 208 -9.54 27.11 -15.00
N PRO A 209 -8.72 27.73 -14.13
CA PRO A 209 -7.37 27.27 -13.84
C PRO A 209 -7.26 26.26 -12.69
N GLU A 210 -8.36 25.91 -12.00
CA GLU A 210 -8.43 24.93 -10.88
C GLU A 210 -7.09 24.70 -10.15
N PRO A 211 -6.62 25.69 -9.34
CA PRO A 211 -5.38 25.52 -8.60
C PRO A 211 -5.56 24.47 -7.51
N GLU A 212 -4.72 23.44 -7.58
CA GLU A 212 -4.77 22.24 -6.75
C GLU A 212 -3.84 22.41 -5.55
N TYR A 213 -2.56 22.14 -5.75
CA TYR A 213 -1.56 22.14 -4.70
C TYR A 213 -0.68 23.39 -4.72
N LEU A 214 -0.15 23.78 -3.56
CA LEU A 214 0.84 24.85 -3.48
C LEU A 214 1.94 24.64 -2.43
N ALA A 215 3.16 25.07 -2.75
CA ALA A 215 4.31 24.93 -1.85
C ALA A 215 5.30 26.09 -1.97
N PHE A 216 5.82 26.56 -0.83
CA PHE A 216 6.84 27.61 -0.80
C PHE A 216 8.25 27.02 -0.84
N ASN A 217 9.17 27.69 -1.54
CA ASN A 217 10.61 27.46 -1.38
C ASN A 217 11.20 28.34 -0.26
N ASP A 218 12.47 28.11 0.08
CA ASP A 218 13.19 28.87 1.12
C ASP A 218 13.32 30.38 0.81
N ALA A 219 13.26 30.76 -0.46
CA ALA A 219 13.26 32.16 -0.90
C ALA A 219 11.89 32.85 -0.81
N GLY A 220 10.81 32.11 -0.48
CA GLY A 220 9.45 32.62 -0.37
C GLY A 220 8.71 32.71 -1.71
N GLU A 221 9.22 32.09 -2.78
CA GLU A 221 8.49 31.87 -4.02
C GLU A 221 7.54 30.68 -3.84
N LEU A 222 6.38 30.73 -4.50
CA LEU A 222 5.32 29.73 -4.40
C LEU A 222 5.21 28.99 -5.74
N VAL A 223 5.27 27.67 -5.72
CA VAL A 223 4.83 26.84 -6.86
C VAL A 223 3.36 26.49 -6.65
N VAL A 224 2.61 26.44 -7.75
CA VAL A 224 1.19 26.06 -7.78
C VAL A 224 0.98 25.09 -8.94
N THR A 225 0.36 23.96 -8.67
CA THR A 225 -0.09 23.00 -9.70
C THR A 225 -1.52 23.32 -10.10
N LEU A 226 -1.78 23.24 -11.41
CA LEU A 226 -3.12 23.29 -12.01
C LEU A 226 -3.31 21.92 -12.68
N GLN A 227 -3.78 20.93 -11.92
CA GLN A 227 -3.66 19.51 -12.27
C GLN A 227 -4.39 19.20 -13.58
N GLU A 228 -5.67 19.55 -13.68
CA GLU A 228 -6.57 19.29 -14.81
C GLU A 228 -6.15 20.09 -16.06
N ASN A 229 -5.52 21.24 -15.84
CA ASN A 229 -4.95 22.05 -16.91
C ASN A 229 -3.57 21.54 -17.37
N ASN A 230 -2.99 20.56 -16.66
CA ASN A 230 -1.62 20.05 -16.86
C ASN A 230 -0.60 21.19 -16.94
N HIS A 231 -0.68 22.14 -16.01
CA HIS A 231 0.09 23.40 -16.02
C HIS A 231 0.65 23.72 -14.63
N ILE A 232 1.77 24.43 -14.59
CA ILE A 232 2.44 24.83 -13.34
C ILE A 232 2.68 26.32 -13.37
N VAL A 233 2.50 26.97 -12.22
CA VAL A 233 2.70 28.41 -12.04
C VAL A 233 3.70 28.66 -10.91
N VAL A 234 4.61 29.61 -11.12
CA VAL A 234 5.51 30.14 -10.08
C VAL A 234 5.12 31.58 -9.77
N ILE A 235 4.86 31.84 -8.49
CA ILE A 235 4.45 33.15 -7.97
C ILE A 235 5.56 33.70 -7.08
N GLY A 236 6.01 34.92 -7.36
CA GLY A 236 7.02 35.61 -6.59
C GLY A 236 6.52 36.12 -5.23
N THR A 237 7.44 36.58 -4.38
CA THR A 237 7.12 37.11 -3.04
C THR A 237 6.15 38.31 -3.05
N ASP A 238 6.09 39.06 -4.15
CA ASP A 238 5.15 40.18 -4.35
C ASP A 238 3.75 39.74 -4.82
N GLY A 239 3.58 38.44 -5.10
CA GLY A 239 2.33 37.84 -5.58
C GLY A 239 2.13 37.98 -7.08
N ALA A 240 3.16 38.39 -7.83
CA ALA A 240 3.13 38.35 -9.29
C ALA A 240 3.52 36.95 -9.79
N VAL A 241 2.87 36.49 -10.85
CA VAL A 241 3.33 35.31 -11.62
C VAL A 241 4.68 35.64 -12.25
N THR A 242 5.71 34.88 -11.91
CA THR A 242 7.09 35.06 -12.40
C THR A 242 7.43 34.09 -13.52
N ALA A 243 6.80 32.92 -13.53
CA ALA A 243 6.86 31.94 -14.60
C ALA A 243 5.58 31.09 -14.60
N ASP A 244 5.23 30.57 -15.77
CA ASP A 244 4.18 29.57 -15.93
C ASP A 244 4.50 28.72 -17.18
N PHE A 245 4.14 27.44 -17.14
CA PHE A 245 4.45 26.50 -18.21
C PHE A 245 3.58 25.25 -18.13
N SER A 246 3.36 24.61 -19.29
CA SER A 246 2.75 23.29 -19.32
C SER A 246 3.68 22.27 -18.64
N ALA A 247 3.10 21.37 -17.84
CA ALA A 247 3.81 20.22 -17.30
C ALA A 247 4.18 19.20 -18.40
N GLY A 248 3.63 19.33 -19.62
CA GLY A 248 3.98 18.50 -20.78
C GLY A 248 3.47 17.06 -20.66
N SER A 249 4.10 16.15 -21.41
CA SER A 249 3.74 14.73 -21.46
C SER A 249 4.96 13.81 -21.36
N VAL A 250 4.68 12.52 -21.16
CA VAL A 250 5.65 11.42 -21.07
C VAL A 250 5.28 10.31 -22.05
N ASN A 251 6.29 9.68 -22.65
CA ASN A 251 6.14 8.39 -23.32
C ASN A 251 6.62 7.31 -22.35
N LEU A 252 5.77 6.31 -22.10
CA LEU A 252 6.03 5.21 -21.18
C LEU A 252 6.20 3.93 -22.00
N GLU A 253 7.25 3.17 -21.72
CA GLU A 253 7.49 1.84 -22.28
C GLU A 253 7.61 0.85 -21.12
N GLY A 254 7.27 -0.43 -21.33
CA GLY A 254 7.43 -1.46 -20.31
C GLY A 254 6.50 -1.25 -19.11
N VAL A 255 5.26 -0.85 -19.38
CA VAL A 255 4.17 -0.61 -18.42
C VAL A 255 3.00 -1.54 -18.75
N ASP A 256 2.19 -1.88 -17.75
CA ASP A 256 0.93 -2.58 -17.97
C ASP A 256 -0.16 -1.60 -18.42
N ILE A 257 -0.94 -1.94 -19.43
CA ILE A 257 -1.93 -1.04 -20.05
C ILE A 257 -3.34 -1.62 -20.07
N ALA A 258 -3.54 -2.83 -19.54
CA ALA A 258 -4.82 -3.52 -19.59
C ALA A 258 -5.23 -3.96 -18.19
N LYS A 259 -6.49 -3.66 -17.83
CA LYS A 259 -7.17 -4.30 -16.71
C LYS A 259 -7.75 -5.62 -17.19
N ASP A 260 -6.95 -6.68 -17.18
CA ASP A 260 -7.31 -7.99 -17.69
C ASP A 260 -6.99 -9.17 -16.75
N GLY A 261 -6.59 -8.89 -15.50
CA GLY A 261 -6.32 -9.89 -14.46
C GLY A 261 -4.99 -10.61 -14.64
N LYS A 262 -3.98 -9.94 -15.21
CA LYS A 262 -2.59 -10.39 -15.27
C LYS A 262 -1.67 -9.17 -15.20
N LEU A 263 -0.40 -9.41 -14.91
CA LEU A 263 0.63 -8.37 -14.88
C LEU A 263 1.54 -8.48 -16.10
N ASP A 264 1.41 -7.54 -17.04
CA ASP A 264 2.09 -7.53 -18.34
C ASP A 264 2.79 -6.19 -18.63
N PHE A 265 4.03 -6.06 -18.15
CA PHE A 265 4.88 -4.88 -18.36
C PHE A 265 5.57 -4.84 -19.74
N SER A 266 4.86 -5.23 -20.80
CA SER A 266 5.35 -5.15 -22.19
C SER A 266 4.70 -4.02 -23.00
N GLY A 267 3.69 -3.36 -22.44
CA GLY A 267 2.93 -2.28 -23.07
C GLY A 267 3.69 -0.96 -23.17
N SER A 268 3.06 -0.01 -23.85
CA SER A 268 3.58 1.35 -24.01
C SER A 268 2.44 2.36 -24.12
N LEU A 269 2.62 3.54 -23.55
CA LEU A 269 1.73 4.69 -23.68
C LEU A 269 2.50 5.88 -24.27
N THR A 270 1.85 6.68 -25.10
CA THR A 270 2.49 7.84 -25.76
C THR A 270 1.74 9.11 -25.44
N ASP A 271 2.49 10.20 -25.27
CA ASP A 271 1.97 11.55 -25.01
C ASP A 271 1.02 11.61 -23.80
N VAL A 272 1.32 10.86 -22.73
CA VAL A 272 0.54 10.86 -21.48
C VAL A 272 0.80 12.15 -20.71
N ALA A 273 -0.25 12.94 -20.45
CA ALA A 273 -0.13 14.17 -19.66
C ALA A 273 0.33 13.86 -18.23
N ARG A 274 1.13 14.76 -17.64
CA ARG A 274 1.62 14.56 -16.27
C ARG A 274 0.52 14.76 -15.25
N GLU A 275 -0.28 15.83 -15.42
CA GLU A 275 -1.34 16.26 -14.52
C GLU A 275 -0.86 16.19 -13.05
N PRO A 276 0.00 17.15 -12.65
CA PRO A 276 0.66 17.11 -11.36
C PRO A 276 -0.32 17.47 -10.24
N ASP A 277 -0.50 16.55 -9.30
CA ASP A 277 -1.30 16.75 -8.09
C ASP A 277 -0.49 17.56 -7.07
N ALA A 278 0.44 16.93 -6.35
CA ALA A 278 1.30 17.61 -5.37
C ALA A 278 2.64 18.14 -5.93
N ALA A 279 3.26 19.08 -5.18
CA ALA A 279 4.59 19.61 -5.49
C ALA A 279 5.47 19.87 -4.24
N ALA A 280 6.78 19.58 -4.36
CA ALA A 280 7.76 19.80 -3.30
C ALA A 280 9.07 20.41 -3.83
N TRP A 281 9.49 21.55 -3.25
CA TRP A 281 10.77 22.17 -3.60
C TRP A 281 11.96 21.35 -3.11
N LEU A 282 12.93 21.12 -4.00
CA LEU A 282 14.20 20.49 -3.68
C LEU A 282 15.24 21.54 -3.25
N ASP A 283 15.21 22.69 -3.91
CA ASP A 283 15.94 23.92 -3.57
C ASP A 283 15.22 25.14 -4.15
N ASN A 284 15.87 26.30 -4.25
CA ASN A 284 15.23 27.53 -4.74
C ASN A 284 15.05 27.58 -6.27
N ASP A 285 15.61 26.61 -7.00
CA ASP A 285 15.58 26.57 -8.46
C ASP A 285 14.93 25.30 -9.01
N HIS A 286 14.75 24.26 -8.18
CA HIS A 286 14.16 22.98 -8.59
C HIS A 286 13.07 22.50 -7.63
N PHE A 287 12.01 21.91 -8.17
CA PHE A 287 10.95 21.23 -7.42
C PHE A 287 10.55 19.94 -8.12
N ALA A 288 9.97 19.01 -7.37
CA ALA A 288 9.40 17.77 -7.87
C ALA A 288 7.87 17.81 -7.82
N THR A 289 7.21 17.13 -8.76
CA THR A 289 5.74 16.93 -8.79
C THR A 289 5.40 15.46 -8.78
N ALA A 290 4.30 15.09 -8.11
CA ALA A 290 3.68 13.78 -8.23
C ALA A 290 2.75 13.80 -9.45
N ASN A 291 2.91 12.88 -10.40
CA ASN A 291 2.13 12.89 -11.64
C ASN A 291 0.96 11.90 -11.56
N GLU A 292 0.08 12.14 -10.60
CA GLU A 292 -1.07 11.31 -10.28
C GLU A 292 -2.04 11.23 -11.45
N GLY A 293 -2.47 12.40 -11.92
CA GLY A 293 -3.49 12.61 -12.93
C GLY A 293 -4.89 12.51 -12.39
N ASP A 294 -5.84 13.24 -12.95
CA ASP A 294 -7.23 13.22 -12.48
C ASP A 294 -8.24 13.24 -13.63
N TRP A 295 -8.04 14.11 -14.63
CA TRP A 295 -8.97 14.23 -15.75
C TRP A 295 -8.58 13.44 -17.00
N ARG A 296 -7.40 13.69 -17.57
CA ARG A 296 -6.96 13.13 -18.89
C ARG A 296 -5.55 12.58 -18.89
N GLY A 297 -4.88 12.60 -17.74
CA GLY A 297 -3.47 12.27 -17.59
C GLY A 297 -3.22 11.27 -16.47
N GLY A 298 -2.04 11.39 -15.89
CA GLY A 298 -1.51 10.44 -14.91
C GLY A 298 -0.39 9.62 -15.53
N SER A 299 0.85 10.08 -15.33
CA SER A 299 2.03 9.51 -15.98
C SER A 299 2.81 8.55 -15.08
N ARG A 300 2.17 8.06 -14.00
CA ARG A 300 2.60 6.89 -13.20
C ARG A 300 3.93 7.06 -12.47
N GLY A 301 4.43 8.29 -12.39
CA GLY A 301 5.75 8.63 -11.88
C GLY A 301 5.81 10.04 -11.31
N PHE A 302 7.02 10.56 -11.13
CA PHE A 302 7.24 11.92 -10.66
C PHE A 302 8.22 12.65 -11.60
N THR A 303 8.16 13.98 -11.60
CA THR A 303 9.02 14.81 -12.44
C THR A 303 9.73 15.85 -11.60
N VAL A 304 11.02 16.08 -11.87
CA VAL A 304 11.76 17.23 -11.34
C VAL A 304 11.83 18.30 -12.41
N PHE A 305 11.35 19.49 -12.08
CA PHE A 305 11.41 20.69 -12.91
C PHE A 305 12.41 21.69 -12.34
N ALA A 306 13.07 22.43 -13.23
CA ALA A 306 13.58 23.75 -12.89
C ALA A 306 12.42 24.75 -12.90
N LYS A 307 12.51 25.82 -12.11
CA LYS A 307 11.44 26.82 -11.99
C LYS A 307 11.11 27.62 -13.26
N ASP A 308 11.91 27.47 -14.31
CA ASP A 308 11.64 28.03 -15.64
C ASP A 308 10.86 27.09 -16.57
N GLY A 309 10.50 25.90 -16.11
CA GLY A 309 9.76 24.88 -16.85
C GLY A 309 10.62 23.83 -17.53
N THR A 310 11.95 23.89 -17.39
CA THR A 310 12.82 22.83 -17.90
C THR A 310 12.59 21.54 -17.11
N VAL A 311 12.23 20.44 -17.79
CA VAL A 311 12.25 19.09 -17.21
C VAL A 311 13.69 18.68 -16.95
N VAL A 312 14.06 18.52 -15.68
CA VAL A 312 15.40 18.14 -15.23
C VAL A 312 15.53 16.63 -15.10
N TYR A 313 14.50 15.97 -14.59
CA TYR A 313 14.40 14.52 -14.48
C TYR A 313 12.94 14.09 -14.59
N ASP A 314 12.71 12.92 -15.18
CA ASP A 314 11.41 12.26 -15.23
C ASP A 314 11.64 10.79 -14.87
N SER A 315 10.85 10.25 -13.92
CA SER A 315 11.03 8.86 -13.49
C SER A 315 10.63 7.85 -14.56
N GLY A 316 9.83 8.24 -15.55
CA GLY A 316 9.15 7.32 -16.45
C GLY A 316 8.47 6.19 -15.65
N ASN A 317 8.73 4.95 -16.06
CA ASN A 317 8.21 3.75 -15.42
C ASN A 317 9.01 3.28 -14.18
N SER A 318 10.08 3.97 -13.77
CA SER A 318 11.00 3.41 -12.77
C SER A 318 10.34 3.22 -11.40
N PHE A 319 9.44 4.13 -11.03
CA PHE A 319 8.71 4.05 -9.76
C PHE A 319 7.66 2.92 -9.78
N GLU A 320 6.83 2.87 -10.83
CA GLU A 320 5.87 1.79 -11.05
C GLU A 320 6.53 0.41 -11.01
N ARG A 321 7.65 0.23 -11.72
CA ARG A 321 8.37 -1.05 -11.77
C ARG A 321 8.96 -1.45 -10.42
N ALA A 322 9.42 -0.48 -9.63
CA ALA A 322 9.91 -0.75 -8.28
C ALA A 322 8.78 -1.20 -7.35
N ILE A 323 7.61 -0.59 -7.45
CA ILE A 323 6.39 -0.98 -6.72
C ILE A 323 5.92 -2.39 -7.15
N ALA A 324 5.88 -2.67 -8.45
CA ALA A 324 5.53 -3.98 -8.96
C ALA A 324 6.52 -5.08 -8.52
N ALA A 325 7.81 -4.75 -8.40
CA ALA A 325 8.82 -5.69 -7.93
C ALA A 325 8.63 -6.13 -6.47
N ILE A 326 7.88 -5.37 -5.66
CA ILE A 326 7.60 -5.71 -4.26
C ILE A 326 6.16 -6.22 -4.04
N GLY A 327 5.41 -6.45 -5.12
CA GLY A 327 4.06 -7.02 -5.04
C GLY A 327 2.92 -6.02 -4.85
N HIS A 328 3.19 -4.72 -5.02
CA HIS A 328 2.25 -3.64 -4.73
C HIS A 328 1.62 -2.99 -5.98
N TYR A 329 1.65 -3.66 -7.14
CA TYR A 329 1.07 -3.08 -8.35
C TYR A 329 -0.45 -3.27 -8.41
N PRO A 330 -1.25 -2.18 -8.49
CA PRO A 330 -2.70 -2.25 -8.52
C PRO A 330 -3.20 -2.55 -9.94
N GLU A 331 -3.28 -3.84 -10.30
CA GLU A 331 -3.72 -4.30 -11.64
C GLU A 331 -5.04 -3.65 -12.09
N GLY A 332 -5.96 -3.43 -11.14
CA GLY A 332 -7.25 -2.78 -11.39
C GLY A 332 -7.17 -1.35 -11.93
N ARG A 333 -5.96 -0.75 -11.98
CA ARG A 333 -5.65 0.59 -12.49
C ARG A 333 -4.74 0.57 -13.74
N SER A 334 -4.38 -0.59 -14.29
CA SER A 334 -3.50 -0.72 -15.47
C SER A 334 -4.02 0.02 -16.70
N ASP A 335 -5.33 0.00 -16.96
CA ASP A 335 -5.96 0.73 -18.07
C ASP A 335 -6.22 2.22 -17.76
N LYS A 336 -5.84 2.65 -16.55
CA LYS A 336 -5.94 4.02 -16.03
C LYS A 336 -4.53 4.58 -15.73
N LYS A 337 -4.33 5.15 -14.53
CA LYS A 337 -3.15 5.90 -14.09
C LYS A 337 -2.10 5.02 -13.38
N GLY A 338 -2.26 3.69 -13.39
CA GLY A 338 -1.30 2.74 -12.84
C GLY A 338 -1.12 2.90 -11.32
N VAL A 339 0.09 3.27 -10.89
CA VAL A 339 0.43 3.43 -9.46
C VAL A 339 0.02 4.77 -8.84
N GLU A 340 -0.50 5.72 -9.62
CA GLU A 340 -1.15 6.97 -9.13
C GLU A 340 -0.33 7.68 -8.02
N PRO A 341 0.83 8.26 -8.36
CA PRO A 341 1.65 8.98 -7.40
C PRO A 341 1.02 10.33 -7.04
N GLU A 342 0.48 10.43 -5.84
CA GLU A 342 -0.35 11.53 -5.33
C GLU A 342 0.47 12.45 -4.39
N GLY A 343 0.85 11.96 -3.22
CA GLY A 343 1.66 12.73 -2.28
C GLY A 343 3.13 12.89 -2.68
N ILE A 344 3.69 14.10 -2.53
CA ILE A 344 5.14 14.34 -2.63
C ILE A 344 5.65 15.30 -1.56
N ALA A 345 6.75 14.95 -0.89
CA ALA A 345 7.39 15.79 0.12
C ALA A 345 8.91 15.72 0.05
N ALA A 346 9.58 16.83 0.34
CA ALA A 346 11.05 16.89 0.39
C ALA A 346 11.55 17.41 1.74
N ALA A 347 12.62 16.82 2.26
CA ALA A 347 13.26 17.30 3.48
C ALA A 347 14.73 16.87 3.57
N THR A 348 15.51 17.62 4.34
CA THR A 348 16.91 17.27 4.60
C THR A 348 17.06 16.58 5.95
N TYR A 349 17.48 15.31 5.94
CA TYR A 349 17.80 14.54 7.14
C TYR A 349 19.31 14.46 7.33
N GLY A 350 19.82 15.29 8.25
CA GLY A 350 21.27 15.46 8.42
C GLY A 350 21.86 16.23 7.24
N ASP A 351 22.70 15.57 6.44
CA ASP A 351 23.28 16.12 5.20
C ASP A 351 22.65 15.56 3.93
N GLN A 352 21.72 14.61 4.03
CA GLN A 352 21.08 13.97 2.90
C GLN A 352 19.73 14.65 2.60
N ARG A 353 19.56 15.09 1.35
CA ARG A 353 18.29 15.63 0.85
C ARG A 353 17.46 14.47 0.31
N LEU A 354 16.29 14.28 0.90
CA LEU A 354 15.39 13.18 0.58
C LEU A 354 14.10 13.71 -0.06
N LEU A 355 13.58 12.94 -1.00
CA LEU A 355 12.26 13.09 -1.60
C LEU A 355 11.43 11.84 -1.26
N PHE A 356 10.19 12.06 -0.84
CA PHE A 356 9.20 11.03 -0.55
C PHE A 356 8.10 11.15 -1.59
N VAL A 357 7.79 10.06 -2.28
CA VAL A 357 6.74 9.99 -3.31
C VAL A 357 5.78 8.88 -2.92
N ALA A 358 4.52 9.21 -2.64
CA ALA A 358 3.50 8.25 -2.25
C ALA A 358 2.73 7.77 -3.48
N SER A 359 2.39 6.49 -3.48
CA SER A 359 1.51 5.84 -4.45
C SER A 359 0.19 5.55 -3.73
N GLU A 360 -0.87 6.28 -4.08
CA GLU A 360 -2.20 6.17 -3.46
C GLU A 360 -2.69 4.71 -3.56
N ARG A 361 -2.76 4.21 -4.81
CA ARG A 361 -3.28 2.88 -5.13
C ARG A 361 -2.32 1.75 -4.82
N GLY A 362 -1.02 2.03 -4.70
CA GLY A 362 0.00 1.05 -4.33
C GLY A 362 0.21 0.94 -2.82
N SER A 363 -0.31 1.87 -2.02
CA SER A 363 -0.13 1.93 -0.56
C SER A 363 1.34 1.94 -0.12
N VAL A 364 2.21 2.61 -0.89
CA VAL A 364 3.68 2.61 -0.70
C VAL A 364 4.26 4.01 -0.86
N VAL A 365 5.31 4.31 -0.11
CA VAL A 365 6.12 5.52 -0.28
C VAL A 365 7.53 5.19 -0.78
N GLY A 366 7.93 5.75 -1.92
CA GLY A 366 9.31 5.73 -2.40
C GLY A 366 10.16 6.82 -1.75
N VAL A 367 11.31 6.44 -1.21
CA VAL A 367 12.29 7.36 -0.61
C VAL A 367 13.49 7.49 -1.54
N TYR A 368 13.76 8.70 -2.02
CA TYR A 368 14.83 8.98 -2.97
C TYR A 368 15.89 9.90 -2.35
N ASP A 369 17.17 9.63 -2.62
CA ASP A 369 18.22 10.64 -2.51
C ASP A 369 18.14 11.58 -3.72
N VAL A 370 18.02 12.87 -3.45
CA VAL A 370 17.91 13.94 -4.46
C VAL A 370 18.97 15.01 -4.27
N ALA A 371 20.16 14.63 -3.78
CA ALA A 371 21.33 15.51 -3.73
C ALA A 371 21.71 16.04 -5.13
N ASP A 372 21.52 15.23 -6.17
CA ASP A 372 21.53 15.65 -7.57
C ASP A 372 20.09 15.59 -8.13
N PRO A 373 19.42 16.74 -8.34
CA PRO A 373 18.07 16.79 -8.90
C PRO A 373 17.93 16.15 -10.28
N ALA A 374 19.03 16.01 -11.04
CA ALA A 374 19.05 15.37 -12.36
C ALA A 374 19.25 13.85 -12.30
N ALA A 375 19.54 13.29 -11.13
CA ALA A 375 19.72 11.86 -10.94
C ALA A 375 19.21 11.37 -9.56
N PRO A 376 17.90 11.49 -9.26
CA PRO A 376 17.30 10.88 -8.07
C PRO A 376 17.64 9.39 -7.95
N GLN A 377 17.96 8.93 -6.74
CA GLN A 377 18.28 7.53 -6.46
C GLN A 377 17.27 6.94 -5.49
N LEU A 378 16.50 5.94 -5.92
CA LEU A 378 15.61 5.20 -5.03
C LEU A 378 16.44 4.48 -3.97
N LEU A 379 16.21 4.81 -2.70
CA LEU A 379 16.87 4.20 -1.55
C LEU A 379 16.02 3.10 -0.93
N GLN A 380 14.71 3.33 -0.82
CA GLN A 380 13.80 2.45 -0.09
C GLN A 380 12.36 2.60 -0.56
N LEU A 381 11.58 1.53 -0.46
CA LEU A 381 10.11 1.55 -0.52
C LEU A 381 9.57 1.25 0.88
N LEU A 382 8.67 2.10 1.37
CA LEU A 382 8.05 1.97 2.70
C LEU A 382 6.61 1.47 2.54
N PRO A 383 6.20 0.42 3.26
CA PRO A 383 4.80 0.01 3.27
C PRO A 383 3.99 1.03 4.07
N SER A 384 2.86 1.50 3.56
CA SER A 384 1.98 2.48 4.21
C SER A 384 0.62 1.89 4.56
N GLY A 385 -0.31 2.73 5.05
CA GLY A 385 -1.73 2.40 5.04
C GLY A 385 -2.33 2.56 3.63
N ILE A 386 -3.64 2.36 3.53
CA ILE A 386 -4.37 2.42 2.26
C ILE A 386 -4.64 3.89 1.91
N GLY A 387 -4.30 4.30 0.68
CA GLY A 387 -4.44 5.68 0.22
C GLY A 387 -3.50 6.67 0.94
N PRO A 388 -2.17 6.51 0.85
CA PRO A 388 -1.23 7.47 1.45
C PRO A 388 -1.22 8.80 0.69
N GLU A 389 -1.83 9.82 1.29
CA GLU A 389 -1.96 11.16 0.69
C GLU A 389 -1.02 12.16 1.39
N GLY A 390 -1.22 12.39 2.70
CA GLY A 390 -0.43 13.33 3.49
C GLY A 390 0.94 12.80 3.91
N LEU A 391 2.01 13.47 3.48
CA LEU A 391 3.40 13.11 3.83
C LEU A 391 4.04 14.15 4.75
N THR A 392 4.47 13.72 5.95
CA THR A 392 5.07 14.63 6.94
C THR A 392 6.49 14.21 7.33
N PRO A 393 7.53 14.78 6.70
CA PRO A 393 8.90 14.66 7.17
C PRO A 393 9.11 15.38 8.51
N ILE A 394 9.82 14.73 9.45
CA ILE A 394 10.17 15.30 10.76
C ILE A 394 11.68 15.13 11.03
N PRO A 395 12.56 15.83 10.27
CA PRO A 395 14.00 15.59 10.33
C PRO A 395 14.63 15.84 11.71
N ALA A 396 14.09 16.80 12.48
CA ALA A 396 14.58 17.12 13.82
C ALA A 396 14.52 15.93 14.79
N ARG A 397 13.69 14.93 14.48
CA ARG A 397 13.53 13.70 15.26
C ARG A 397 13.94 12.45 14.51
N ASN A 398 14.48 12.56 13.29
CA ASN A 398 14.67 11.44 12.36
C ASN A 398 13.39 10.62 12.13
N LEU A 399 12.22 11.26 12.15
CA LEU A 399 10.94 10.59 11.90
C LEU A 399 10.38 10.99 10.54
N PHE A 400 9.52 10.14 10.01
CA PHE A 400 8.64 10.40 8.87
C PHE A 400 7.27 9.83 9.22
N ALA A 401 6.19 10.45 8.75
CA ALA A 401 4.84 9.94 8.96
C ALA A 401 3.99 10.09 7.71
N THR A 402 3.06 9.15 7.51
CA THR A 402 2.05 9.20 6.47
C THR A 402 0.66 9.23 7.09
N ALA A 403 -0.20 10.05 6.52
CA ALA A 403 -1.64 10.01 6.71
C ALA A 403 -2.23 9.20 5.53
N ASN A 404 -3.17 8.31 5.85
CA ASN A 404 -3.71 7.34 4.91
C ASN A 404 -5.23 7.41 5.04
N GLU A 405 -5.89 7.86 3.98
CA GLU A 405 -7.27 8.37 4.02
C GLU A 405 -8.33 7.28 3.91
N THR A 406 -8.03 6.15 3.26
CA THR A 406 -9.05 5.15 2.97
C THR A 406 -9.46 4.37 4.24
N ASP A 407 -10.75 4.42 4.57
CA ASP A 407 -11.36 3.67 5.68
C ASP A 407 -12.38 2.66 5.16
N LEU A 408 -11.98 1.39 5.18
CA LEU A 408 -12.78 0.25 4.72
C LEU A 408 -13.46 -0.48 5.89
N GLY A 409 -13.60 0.18 7.04
CA GLY A 409 -14.18 -0.42 8.24
C GLY A 409 -15.63 -0.87 8.08
N GLN A 410 -16.41 -0.20 7.23
CA GLN A 410 -17.79 -0.60 6.94
C GLN A 410 -17.86 -1.92 6.17
N ASP A 411 -16.82 -2.22 5.39
CA ASP A 411 -16.67 -3.45 4.60
C ASP A 411 -15.95 -4.56 5.38
N GLY A 412 -15.57 -4.28 6.63
CA GLY A 412 -14.86 -5.22 7.52
C GLY A 412 -13.35 -5.29 7.29
N ALA A 413 -12.80 -4.36 6.50
CA ALA A 413 -11.37 -4.27 6.20
C ALA A 413 -10.67 -3.18 7.03
N ALA A 414 -9.44 -2.80 6.63
CA ALA A 414 -8.62 -1.88 7.41
C ALA A 414 -9.23 -0.48 7.50
N ARG A 415 -9.12 0.13 8.69
CA ARG A 415 -9.52 1.53 8.93
C ARG A 415 -8.49 2.49 8.30
N ALA A 416 -8.81 3.78 8.22
CA ALA A 416 -7.82 4.82 7.96
C ALA A 416 -6.76 4.86 9.08
N HIS A 417 -5.51 5.20 8.73
CA HIS A 417 -4.37 5.12 9.63
C HIS A 417 -3.40 6.29 9.49
N VAL A 418 -2.70 6.60 10.57
CA VAL A 418 -1.43 7.32 10.55
C VAL A 418 -0.29 6.32 10.78
N MET A 419 0.69 6.27 9.88
CA MET A 419 1.90 5.45 10.02
C MET A 419 3.09 6.31 10.42
N ILE A 420 3.97 5.79 11.29
CA ILE A 420 5.16 6.50 11.78
C ILE A 420 6.40 5.65 11.56
N TYR A 421 7.43 6.26 10.97
CA TYR A 421 8.71 5.64 10.64
C TYR A 421 9.85 6.36 11.35
N GLU A 422 10.87 5.61 11.77
CA GLU A 422 12.12 6.15 12.30
C GLU A 422 13.29 5.81 11.38
N ARG A 423 14.08 6.84 11.05
CA ARG A 423 15.33 6.70 10.31
C ARG A 423 16.47 6.33 11.26
N SER A 424 17.08 5.17 11.05
CA SER A 424 18.17 4.68 11.87
C SER A 424 19.17 3.84 11.05
N GLN A 425 20.24 3.37 11.69
CA GLN A 425 21.19 2.42 11.07
C GLN A 425 20.71 0.97 11.10
N THR A 426 19.45 0.74 11.49
CA THR A 426 18.84 -0.59 11.44
C THR A 426 18.63 -0.97 9.97
N ALA A 427 18.79 -2.26 9.64
CA ALA A 427 18.46 -2.76 8.30
C ALA A 427 16.99 -2.46 7.98
N ALA A 428 16.68 -2.21 6.70
CA ALA A 428 15.30 -2.08 6.25
C ALA A 428 14.52 -3.34 6.61
N ALA A 429 13.33 -3.19 7.20
CA ALA A 429 12.43 -4.29 7.57
C ALA A 429 11.44 -4.66 6.45
N TYR A 430 11.38 -3.84 5.40
CA TYR A 430 10.50 -4.03 4.25
C TYR A 430 11.23 -3.61 2.96
N PRO A 431 11.01 -4.27 1.81
CA PRO A 431 10.17 -5.46 1.62
C PRO A 431 10.73 -6.72 2.31
N THR A 432 9.89 -7.74 2.50
CA THR A 432 10.33 -9.08 2.94
C THR A 432 10.53 -10.06 1.78
N LEU A 433 9.87 -9.79 0.65
CA LEU A 433 9.91 -10.53 -0.60
C LEU A 433 9.97 -9.56 -1.77
N THR A 434 10.75 -9.86 -2.80
CA THR A 434 10.86 -9.01 -4.01
C THR A 434 11.24 -9.81 -5.24
N SER A 435 10.88 -9.33 -6.43
CA SER A 435 11.40 -9.79 -7.72
C SER A 435 12.45 -8.83 -8.31
N ASP A 436 12.92 -7.85 -7.53
CA ASP A 436 13.91 -6.87 -7.99
C ASP A 436 15.17 -7.55 -8.58
N GLY A 437 15.66 -6.98 -9.67
CA GLY A 437 16.75 -7.52 -10.48
C GLY A 437 16.33 -8.60 -11.48
N SER A 438 15.05 -8.94 -11.60
CA SER A 438 14.53 -9.77 -12.70
C SER A 438 14.51 -9.02 -14.02
N ASP A 439 14.86 -9.72 -15.11
CA ASP A 439 14.77 -9.21 -16.48
C ASP A 439 14.26 -10.34 -17.41
N PRO A 440 13.03 -10.24 -17.95
CA PRO A 440 12.06 -9.16 -17.73
C PRO A 440 11.58 -9.08 -16.27
N LEU A 441 10.99 -7.95 -15.88
CA LEU A 441 10.38 -7.76 -14.57
C LEU A 441 9.30 -8.83 -14.34
N ILE A 442 9.41 -9.55 -13.21
CA ILE A 442 8.37 -10.45 -12.75
C ILE A 442 7.40 -9.65 -11.88
N GLY A 443 6.23 -9.31 -12.43
CA GLY A 443 5.09 -8.85 -11.64
C GLY A 443 4.48 -9.99 -10.83
N TRP A 444 4.12 -9.72 -9.59
CA TRP A 444 3.52 -10.68 -8.67
C TRP A 444 2.67 -9.94 -7.62
N GLY A 445 1.94 -10.71 -6.84
CA GLY A 445 1.10 -10.29 -5.72
C GLY A 445 0.21 -11.48 -5.36
N ALA A 446 -0.74 -11.25 -4.45
CA ALA A 446 -1.81 -12.17 -4.08
C ALA A 446 -1.33 -13.63 -3.92
N LEU A 447 -0.28 -13.79 -3.11
CA LEU A 447 0.36 -15.09 -2.90
C LEU A 447 -0.45 -15.90 -1.91
N SER A 448 -0.89 -17.07 -2.33
CA SER A 448 -1.59 -18.04 -1.48
C SER A 448 -0.65 -19.19 -1.09
N GLY A 449 -1.07 -20.45 -1.27
CA GLY A 449 -0.38 -21.65 -0.80
C GLY A 449 1.12 -21.69 -1.05
N LEU A 450 1.85 -22.36 -0.14
CA LEU A 450 3.32 -22.37 -0.12
C LEU A 450 3.87 -23.80 0.03
N THR A 451 4.94 -24.14 -0.68
CA THR A 451 5.64 -25.41 -0.50
C THR A 451 7.16 -25.26 -0.60
N VAL A 452 7.90 -26.22 -0.05
CA VAL A 452 9.38 -26.25 -0.09
C VAL A 452 9.84 -27.17 -1.22
N ASP A 453 10.90 -26.79 -1.93
CA ASP A 453 11.59 -27.69 -2.85
C ASP A 453 12.13 -28.91 -2.08
N PRO A 454 11.74 -30.15 -2.44
CA PRO A 454 12.14 -31.35 -1.72
C PRO A 454 13.65 -31.60 -1.67
N THR A 455 14.42 -30.93 -2.53
CA THR A 455 15.87 -31.09 -2.65
C THR A 455 16.66 -29.88 -2.16
N THR A 456 16.03 -28.69 -2.11
CA THR A 456 16.67 -27.42 -1.79
C THR A 456 15.86 -26.64 -0.74
N PRO A 457 16.20 -26.74 0.56
CA PRO A 457 15.41 -26.14 1.65
C PRO A 457 15.26 -24.61 1.62
N THR A 458 16.08 -23.91 0.83
CA THR A 458 16.01 -22.45 0.61
C THR A 458 15.19 -22.06 -0.61
N THR A 459 14.62 -23.03 -1.33
CA THR A 459 13.74 -22.78 -2.46
C THR A 459 12.31 -23.07 -2.03
N LEU A 460 11.45 -22.06 -2.12
CA LEU A 460 10.02 -22.17 -1.90
C LEU A 460 9.28 -21.99 -3.22
N TYR A 461 8.06 -22.50 -3.29
CA TYR A 461 7.14 -22.24 -4.38
C TYR A 461 5.82 -21.73 -3.82
N ALA A 462 5.30 -20.64 -4.39
CA ALA A 462 4.00 -20.07 -4.05
C ALA A 462 3.09 -20.05 -5.30
N VAL A 463 1.78 -19.99 -5.11
CA VAL A 463 0.81 -19.77 -6.19
C VAL A 463 0.17 -18.39 -6.11
N SER A 464 -0.22 -17.83 -7.25
CA SER A 464 -1.14 -16.68 -7.31
C SER A 464 -2.59 -17.14 -7.10
N ASP A 465 -3.39 -16.35 -6.40
CA ASP A 465 -4.83 -16.57 -6.27
C ASP A 465 -5.64 -16.10 -7.51
N SER A 466 -6.96 -15.93 -7.35
CA SER A 466 -7.84 -15.42 -8.40
C SER A 466 -7.72 -13.93 -8.74
N ALA A 467 -6.95 -13.11 -8.01
CA ALA A 467 -6.65 -11.73 -8.42
C ALA A 467 -5.97 -11.71 -9.80
N TYR A 468 -5.19 -12.74 -10.12
CA TYR A 468 -4.52 -12.91 -11.40
C TYR A 468 -5.12 -14.04 -12.27
N ALA A 469 -6.45 -14.17 -12.24
CA ALA A 469 -7.17 -15.25 -12.92
C ALA A 469 -6.94 -15.37 -14.43
N ALA A 470 -6.37 -14.36 -15.12
CA ALA A 470 -6.03 -14.47 -16.54
C ALA A 470 -4.66 -15.11 -16.79
N GLU A 471 -3.76 -15.09 -15.80
CA GLU A 471 -2.48 -15.80 -15.86
C GLU A 471 -2.08 -16.40 -14.49
N PRO A 472 -2.81 -17.41 -14.00
CA PRO A 472 -2.45 -18.10 -12.77
C PRO A 472 -1.04 -18.68 -12.88
N ALA A 473 -0.22 -18.58 -11.84
CA ALA A 473 1.19 -18.93 -11.90
C ALA A 473 1.73 -19.57 -10.63
N VAL A 474 2.82 -20.31 -10.78
CA VAL A 474 3.71 -20.75 -9.71
C VAL A 474 4.94 -19.83 -9.67
N PHE A 475 5.22 -19.23 -8.53
CA PHE A 475 6.41 -18.41 -8.29
C PHE A 475 7.48 -19.20 -7.57
N THR A 476 8.71 -19.16 -8.08
CA THR A 476 9.89 -19.74 -7.40
C THR A 476 10.59 -18.69 -6.56
N ILE A 477 10.74 -18.96 -5.26
CA ILE A 477 11.30 -18.03 -4.27
C ILE A 477 12.61 -18.59 -3.72
N ASP A 478 13.69 -17.82 -3.81
CA ASP A 478 14.92 -18.03 -3.04
C ASP A 478 14.80 -17.32 -1.69
N SER A 479 14.71 -18.10 -0.62
CA SER A 479 14.57 -17.61 0.76
C SER A 479 15.90 -17.47 1.50
N ALA A 480 17.03 -17.74 0.85
CA ALA A 480 18.36 -17.55 1.44
C ALA A 480 18.73 -16.06 1.67
N PRO A 481 18.48 -15.12 0.74
CA PRO A 481 18.71 -13.70 0.99
C PRO A 481 17.57 -13.06 1.79
N TYR A 482 17.83 -11.89 2.35
CA TYR A 482 16.80 -10.99 2.86
C TYR A 482 16.91 -9.63 2.13
N PRO A 483 15.83 -9.12 1.51
CA PRO A 483 14.56 -9.81 1.28
C PRO A 483 14.73 -11.11 0.48
N ALA A 484 13.79 -12.04 0.64
CA ALA A 484 13.70 -13.22 -0.22
C ALA A 484 13.42 -12.78 -1.66
N ARG A 485 13.81 -13.60 -2.63
CA ARG A 485 13.74 -13.23 -4.05
C ARG A 485 12.86 -14.16 -4.86
N ILE A 486 11.85 -13.61 -5.55
CA ILE A 486 11.18 -14.31 -6.63
C ILE A 486 12.14 -14.34 -7.82
N THR A 487 12.48 -15.56 -8.24
CA THR A 487 13.48 -15.82 -9.28
C THR A 487 12.86 -16.32 -10.58
N ALA A 488 11.62 -16.82 -10.54
CA ALA A 488 10.88 -17.26 -11.71
C ALA A 488 9.36 -17.15 -11.47
N LYS A 489 8.63 -16.90 -12.56
CA LYS A 489 7.18 -17.05 -12.69
C LYS A 489 6.92 -18.12 -13.74
N THR A 490 6.17 -19.15 -13.37
CA THR A 490 5.79 -20.26 -14.26
C THR A 490 4.28 -20.23 -14.43
N PRO A 491 3.75 -19.71 -15.56
CA PRO A 491 2.31 -19.72 -15.82
C PRO A 491 1.77 -21.15 -15.82
N VAL A 492 0.62 -21.35 -15.18
CA VAL A 492 -0.14 -22.59 -15.25
C VAL A 492 -0.89 -22.60 -16.57
N THR A 493 -0.68 -23.64 -17.38
CA THR A 493 -1.20 -23.69 -18.75
C THR A 493 -2.09 -24.90 -19.02
N ARG A 494 -3.09 -24.68 -19.88
CA ARG A 494 -3.94 -25.71 -20.46
C ARG A 494 -3.78 -25.65 -21.98
N ASP A 495 -3.34 -26.76 -22.58
CA ASP A 495 -3.07 -26.84 -24.03
C ASP A 495 -2.11 -25.74 -24.55
N GLY A 496 -1.18 -25.29 -23.70
CA GLY A 496 -0.16 -24.29 -24.05
C GLY A 496 -0.61 -22.82 -23.94
N ALA A 497 -1.84 -22.56 -23.51
CA ALA A 497 -2.32 -21.22 -23.16
C ALA A 497 -2.50 -21.09 -21.63
N PRO A 498 -2.49 -19.88 -21.06
CA PRO A 498 -2.82 -19.67 -19.65
C PRO A 498 -4.14 -20.37 -19.29
N ALA A 499 -4.12 -21.10 -18.19
CA ALA A 499 -5.30 -21.78 -17.68
C ALA A 499 -6.18 -20.77 -16.93
N GLU A 500 -6.88 -19.91 -17.67
CA GLU A 500 -7.72 -18.85 -17.09
C GLU A 500 -8.75 -19.40 -16.09
N LYS A 501 -9.17 -18.53 -15.16
CA LYS A 501 -10.20 -18.78 -14.14
C LYS A 501 -9.86 -19.91 -13.18
N LEU A 502 -8.57 -20.06 -12.87
CA LEU A 502 -8.15 -20.80 -11.70
C LEU A 502 -8.04 -19.83 -10.53
N ASP A 503 -8.39 -20.37 -9.37
CA ASP A 503 -8.38 -19.71 -8.08
C ASP A 503 -7.48 -20.57 -7.21
N LEU A 504 -6.16 -20.40 -7.31
CA LEU A 504 -5.20 -21.36 -6.76
C LEU A 504 -4.89 -20.99 -5.31
N GLU A 505 -5.20 -21.91 -4.40
CA GLU A 505 -5.01 -21.68 -2.96
C GLU A 505 -3.99 -22.63 -2.31
N GLY A 506 -3.69 -23.75 -2.96
CA GLY A 506 -2.78 -24.76 -2.40
C GLY A 506 -1.75 -25.24 -3.41
N ILE A 507 -0.54 -25.52 -2.93
CA ILE A 507 0.53 -26.13 -3.72
C ILE A 507 1.29 -27.20 -2.91
N ALA A 508 1.55 -28.35 -3.52
CA ALA A 508 2.43 -29.39 -2.99
C ALA A 508 3.40 -29.88 -4.06
N ALA A 509 4.70 -29.92 -3.74
CA ALA A 509 5.69 -30.53 -4.64
C ALA A 509 5.45 -32.04 -4.80
N ASP A 510 5.54 -32.55 -6.02
CA ASP A 510 5.33 -33.97 -6.35
C ASP A 510 6.58 -34.85 -6.09
N GLY A 511 7.73 -34.23 -5.80
CA GLY A 511 9.03 -34.89 -5.63
C GLY A 511 9.75 -35.27 -6.94
N GLN A 512 9.17 -34.93 -8.10
CA GLN A 512 9.66 -35.22 -9.45
C GLN A 512 9.84 -33.95 -10.31
N GLY A 513 9.54 -32.78 -9.74
CA GLY A 513 9.72 -31.46 -10.35
C GLY A 513 8.41 -30.80 -10.82
N GLY A 514 7.27 -31.47 -10.65
CA GLY A 514 5.95 -30.91 -10.83
C GLY A 514 5.27 -30.57 -9.51
N PHE A 515 3.99 -30.21 -9.59
CA PHE A 515 3.20 -29.78 -8.45
C PHE A 515 1.78 -30.31 -8.51
N TRP A 516 1.23 -30.61 -7.34
CA TRP A 516 -0.21 -30.70 -7.13
C TRP A 516 -0.72 -29.34 -6.68
N LEU A 517 -1.76 -28.85 -7.33
CA LEU A 517 -2.40 -27.57 -7.01
C LEU A 517 -3.83 -27.81 -6.56
N ALA A 518 -4.28 -27.08 -5.55
CA ALA A 518 -5.69 -26.98 -5.20
C ALA A 518 -6.24 -25.67 -5.75
N SER A 519 -7.41 -25.76 -6.38
CA SER A 519 -8.16 -24.58 -6.80
C SER A 519 -9.49 -24.50 -6.06
N GLU A 520 -9.72 -23.38 -5.36
CA GLU A 520 -10.87 -23.14 -4.50
C GLU A 520 -12.16 -23.24 -5.29
N GLY A 521 -12.24 -22.50 -6.39
CA GLY A 521 -13.43 -22.42 -7.21
C GLY A 521 -14.60 -21.72 -6.51
N ASN A 522 -15.62 -21.37 -7.28
CA ASN A 522 -16.76 -20.61 -6.82
C ASN A 522 -18.02 -21.10 -7.55
N PRO A 523 -18.84 -21.96 -6.91
CA PRO A 523 -20.06 -22.50 -7.52
C PRO A 523 -21.04 -21.41 -7.97
N ASP A 524 -21.08 -20.25 -7.29
CA ASP A 524 -21.95 -19.13 -7.65
C ASP A 524 -21.51 -18.44 -8.96
N LYS A 525 -20.26 -18.65 -9.39
CA LYS A 525 -19.67 -18.13 -10.64
C LYS A 525 -19.42 -19.22 -11.70
N ASP A 526 -19.95 -20.42 -11.51
CA ASP A 526 -19.68 -21.61 -12.34
C ASP A 526 -18.17 -21.95 -12.46
N ILE A 527 -17.37 -21.61 -11.44
CA ILE A 527 -15.95 -21.95 -11.36
C ILE A 527 -15.83 -23.21 -10.49
N PRO A 528 -15.42 -24.37 -11.02
CA PRO A 528 -15.37 -25.60 -10.24
C PRO A 528 -14.15 -25.65 -9.33
N ASN A 529 -14.33 -26.17 -8.12
CA ASN A 529 -13.23 -26.67 -7.30
C ASN A 529 -12.46 -27.74 -8.10
N ALA A 530 -11.13 -27.74 -8.01
CA ALA A 530 -10.33 -28.75 -8.71
C ALA A 530 -9.00 -29.05 -8.02
N VAL A 531 -8.53 -30.28 -8.18
CA VAL A 531 -7.14 -30.67 -7.90
C VAL A 531 -6.42 -30.86 -9.23
N LEU A 532 -5.33 -30.15 -9.43
CA LEU A 532 -4.55 -30.15 -10.67
C LEU A 532 -3.19 -30.79 -10.42
N HIS A 533 -2.66 -31.52 -11.40
CA HIS A 533 -1.24 -31.85 -11.47
C HIS A 533 -0.62 -31.07 -12.61
N VAL A 534 0.43 -30.31 -12.34
CA VAL A 534 1.22 -29.59 -13.34
C VAL A 534 2.63 -30.15 -13.40
N ASP A 535 3.21 -30.21 -14.60
CA ASP A 535 4.63 -30.53 -14.73
C ASP A 535 5.53 -29.33 -14.43
N ALA A 536 6.85 -29.52 -14.52
CA ALA A 536 7.84 -28.47 -14.26
C ALA A 536 7.74 -27.23 -15.17
N THR A 537 6.96 -27.29 -16.24
CA THR A 537 6.69 -26.16 -17.15
C THR A 537 5.39 -25.44 -16.83
N GLY A 538 4.64 -25.90 -15.82
CA GLY A 538 3.31 -25.40 -15.48
C GLY A 538 2.18 -26.00 -16.31
N ALA A 539 2.47 -26.96 -17.20
CA ALA A 539 1.43 -27.58 -18.03
C ALA A 539 0.55 -28.52 -17.20
N ILE A 540 -0.77 -28.31 -17.23
CA ILE A 540 -1.74 -29.20 -16.58
C ILE A 540 -1.70 -30.56 -17.28
N THR A 541 -1.32 -31.59 -16.53
CA THR A 541 -1.24 -32.99 -16.99
C THR A 541 -2.40 -33.83 -16.45
N GLN A 542 -3.01 -33.41 -15.35
CA GLN A 542 -4.18 -34.05 -14.75
C GLN A 542 -5.07 -32.99 -14.09
N GLN A 543 -6.38 -33.18 -14.17
CA GLN A 543 -7.38 -32.40 -13.45
C GLN A 543 -8.42 -33.36 -12.85
N ILE A 544 -8.59 -33.29 -11.54
CA ILE A 544 -9.51 -34.12 -10.76
C ILE A 544 -10.57 -33.19 -10.17
N ALA A 545 -11.82 -33.38 -10.60
CA ALA A 545 -12.96 -32.65 -10.05
C ALA A 545 -13.41 -33.26 -8.71
N LEU A 546 -14.12 -32.46 -7.92
CA LEU A 546 -14.84 -32.99 -6.76
C LEU A 546 -15.88 -34.04 -7.20
N PRO A 547 -16.06 -35.12 -6.41
CA PRO A 547 -17.20 -36.02 -6.58
C PRO A 547 -18.51 -35.26 -6.46
N GLU A 548 -19.54 -35.66 -7.22
CA GLU A 548 -20.86 -35.04 -7.23
C GLU A 548 -21.44 -34.88 -5.81
N ALA A 549 -21.21 -35.85 -4.93
CA ALA A 549 -21.66 -35.82 -3.54
C ALA A 549 -21.04 -34.68 -2.71
N LEU A 550 -19.79 -34.29 -2.99
CA LEU A 550 -19.15 -33.13 -2.38
C LEU A 550 -19.59 -31.84 -3.06
N ALA A 551 -19.52 -31.80 -4.39
CA ALA A 551 -19.84 -30.62 -5.18
C ALA A 551 -21.27 -30.11 -4.93
N ALA A 552 -22.23 -31.01 -4.66
CA ALA A 552 -23.62 -30.66 -4.36
C ALA A 552 -23.81 -29.88 -3.04
N ASN A 553 -22.83 -29.94 -2.12
CA ASN A 553 -22.87 -29.24 -0.84
C ASN A 553 -21.87 -28.09 -0.76
N ALA A 554 -21.01 -27.94 -1.79
CA ALA A 554 -19.95 -26.95 -1.82
C ALA A 554 -20.50 -25.51 -1.79
N SER A 555 -19.79 -24.65 -1.08
CA SER A 555 -20.03 -23.21 -1.06
C SER A 555 -18.96 -22.47 -1.86
N ARG A 556 -18.98 -21.13 -1.86
CA ARG A 556 -17.90 -20.31 -2.43
C ARG A 556 -16.56 -20.45 -1.70
N PHE A 557 -16.58 -20.98 -0.48
CA PHE A 557 -15.41 -21.18 0.38
C PHE A 557 -14.93 -22.63 0.21
N GLY A 558 -13.93 -22.84 -0.62
CA GLY A 558 -13.66 -24.10 -1.31
C GLY A 558 -12.43 -24.86 -0.81
N LEU A 559 -11.72 -25.48 -1.75
CA LEU A 559 -10.44 -26.15 -1.51
C LEU A 559 -9.32 -25.14 -1.30
N GLU A 560 -8.59 -25.34 -0.21
CA GLU A 560 -7.49 -24.48 0.22
C GLU A 560 -6.16 -25.21 0.08
N GLY A 561 -5.25 -25.05 1.05
CA GLY A 561 -4.02 -25.80 1.15
C GLY A 561 -4.08 -27.28 0.77
N ILE A 562 -2.94 -27.79 0.27
CA ILE A 562 -2.77 -29.17 -0.17
C ILE A 562 -1.40 -29.70 0.23
N THR A 563 -1.33 -30.96 0.68
CA THR A 563 -0.06 -31.64 0.96
C THR A 563 -0.07 -33.10 0.53
N LEU A 564 1.10 -33.63 0.16
CA LEU A 564 1.27 -35.03 -0.21
C LEU A 564 1.79 -35.87 0.97
N VAL A 565 1.08 -36.95 1.32
CA VAL A 565 1.44 -37.90 2.37
C VAL A 565 1.29 -39.32 1.85
N ASP A 566 2.39 -40.08 1.80
CA ASP A 566 2.42 -41.48 1.37
C ASP A 566 1.70 -41.73 0.03
N GLY A 567 1.87 -40.81 -0.94
CA GLY A 567 1.25 -40.87 -2.27
C GLY A 567 -0.20 -40.40 -2.35
N LYS A 568 -0.78 -39.92 -1.23
CA LYS A 568 -2.14 -39.37 -1.17
C LYS A 568 -2.13 -37.89 -0.86
N LEU A 569 -3.06 -37.17 -1.45
CA LEU A 569 -3.22 -35.73 -1.24
C LEU A 569 -4.16 -35.49 -0.07
N TRP A 570 -3.80 -34.57 0.80
CA TRP A 570 -4.64 -34.05 1.86
C TRP A 570 -4.96 -32.60 1.55
N LEU A 571 -6.23 -32.22 1.66
CA LEU A 571 -6.72 -30.89 1.34
C LEU A 571 -7.53 -30.33 2.51
N ALA A 572 -7.38 -29.03 2.76
CA ALA A 572 -8.28 -28.30 3.65
C ALA A 572 -9.50 -27.78 2.86
N VAL A 573 -10.67 -27.79 3.50
CA VAL A 573 -11.83 -27.03 3.04
C VAL A 573 -11.95 -25.81 3.93
N GLN A 574 -12.01 -24.62 3.34
CA GLN A 574 -11.90 -23.35 4.08
C GLN A 574 -12.96 -23.23 5.17
N ARG A 575 -14.22 -23.53 4.82
CA ARG A 575 -15.40 -23.32 5.67
C ARG A 575 -16.43 -24.44 5.53
N GLU A 576 -17.40 -24.42 6.44
CA GLU A 576 -18.45 -25.43 6.48
C GLU A 576 -19.29 -25.41 5.20
N TRP A 577 -19.48 -26.60 4.63
CA TRP A 577 -20.38 -26.84 3.50
C TRP A 577 -21.77 -27.29 3.99
N GLY A 578 -22.72 -27.43 3.07
CA GLY A 578 -24.13 -27.69 3.42
C GLY A 578 -24.40 -28.96 4.24
N ASP A 579 -23.48 -29.93 4.20
CA ASP A 579 -23.55 -31.21 4.92
C ASP A 579 -22.64 -31.26 6.17
N ASP A 580 -22.00 -30.15 6.53
CA ASP A 580 -21.15 -30.07 7.70
C ASP A 580 -21.92 -29.65 8.96
N PRO A 581 -21.65 -30.27 10.13
CA PRO A 581 -22.04 -29.74 11.42
C PRO A 581 -21.42 -28.36 11.65
N GLU A 582 -22.17 -27.50 12.32
CA GLU A 582 -21.70 -26.18 12.76
C GLU A 582 -20.36 -26.26 13.50
N GLY A 583 -19.40 -25.41 13.13
CA GLY A 583 -18.06 -25.36 13.72
C GLY A 583 -17.15 -26.51 13.32
N GLN A 584 -17.44 -27.21 12.22
CA GLN A 584 -16.60 -28.30 11.72
C GLN A 584 -16.45 -28.25 10.21
N VAL A 585 -15.22 -28.32 9.72
CA VAL A 585 -14.91 -28.40 8.28
C VAL A 585 -14.34 -29.77 7.93
N LYS A 586 -14.21 -30.07 6.64
CA LYS A 586 -13.61 -31.33 6.18
C LYS A 586 -12.11 -31.14 5.94
N LEU A 587 -11.32 -32.12 6.35
CA LEU A 587 -10.02 -32.39 5.72
C LEU A 587 -10.21 -33.59 4.80
N LEU A 588 -9.96 -33.38 3.51
CA LEU A 588 -10.21 -34.36 2.47
C LEU A 588 -8.92 -35.11 2.13
N GLN A 589 -9.02 -36.42 1.96
CA GLN A 589 -7.97 -37.26 1.40
C GLN A 589 -8.38 -37.68 -0.01
N LEU A 590 -7.50 -37.43 -0.98
CA LEU A 590 -7.60 -37.89 -2.35
C LEU A 590 -6.47 -38.86 -2.67
N ASP A 591 -6.81 -40.02 -3.19
CA ASP A 591 -5.88 -40.93 -3.84
C ASP A 591 -5.84 -40.61 -5.34
N PRO A 592 -4.77 -39.96 -5.85
CA PRO A 592 -4.72 -39.51 -7.24
C PRO A 592 -4.59 -40.64 -8.27
N GLU A 593 -4.18 -41.85 -7.85
CA GLU A 593 -4.09 -43.02 -8.72
C GLU A 593 -5.47 -43.63 -9.01
N THR A 594 -6.34 -43.66 -7.99
CA THR A 594 -7.66 -44.29 -8.07
C THR A 594 -8.80 -43.28 -8.25
N GLY A 595 -8.56 -42.00 -7.94
CA GLY A 595 -9.58 -40.95 -7.83
C GLY A 595 -10.50 -41.12 -6.61
N ALA A 596 -10.13 -41.96 -5.64
CA ALA A 596 -10.93 -42.20 -4.46
C ALA A 596 -10.79 -41.05 -3.45
N TRP A 597 -11.94 -40.63 -2.91
CA TRP A 597 -12.01 -39.59 -1.89
C TRP A 597 -12.48 -40.16 -0.55
N ALA A 598 -11.88 -39.68 0.53
CA ALA A 598 -12.26 -39.93 1.90
C ALA A 598 -12.05 -38.64 2.73
N GLY A 599 -12.44 -38.62 4.00
CA GLY A 599 -12.20 -37.44 4.82
C GLY A 599 -12.33 -37.66 6.31
N VAL A 600 -11.99 -36.60 7.04
CA VAL A 600 -12.21 -36.43 8.48
C VAL A 600 -12.81 -35.04 8.72
N ARG A 601 -13.30 -34.79 9.92
CA ARG A 601 -13.77 -33.45 10.34
C ARG A 601 -12.73 -32.78 11.21
N TYR A 602 -12.47 -31.51 10.94
CA TYR A 602 -11.64 -30.63 11.74
C TYR A 602 -12.53 -29.65 12.53
N PRO A 603 -12.42 -29.59 13.86
CA PRO A 603 -13.17 -28.62 14.65
C PRO A 603 -12.58 -27.21 14.53
N LEU A 604 -13.41 -26.24 14.18
CA LEU A 604 -13.04 -24.82 14.17
C LEU A 604 -13.20 -24.21 15.57
N ASP A 605 -12.32 -23.27 15.90
CA ASP A 605 -12.53 -22.33 17.00
C ASP A 605 -13.61 -21.31 16.61
N SER A 606 -14.18 -20.60 17.60
CA SER A 606 -15.24 -19.62 17.37
C SER A 606 -14.88 -18.25 17.94
N GLY A 607 -15.40 -17.20 17.29
CA GLY A 607 -15.13 -15.80 17.62
C GLY A 607 -16.23 -14.87 17.10
N GLU A 608 -15.95 -13.56 17.08
CA GLU A 608 -16.88 -12.57 16.51
C GLU A 608 -16.95 -12.64 14.98
N GLY A 609 -15.82 -12.91 14.33
CA GLY A 609 -15.72 -13.18 12.89
C GLY A 609 -15.98 -14.64 12.55
N TRP A 610 -16.08 -14.93 11.26
CA TRP A 610 -16.02 -16.33 10.82
C TRP A 610 -14.59 -16.84 10.90
N VAL A 611 -14.44 -18.13 11.20
CA VAL A 611 -13.15 -18.83 11.28
C VAL A 611 -13.09 -19.85 10.17
N GLY A 612 -11.93 -19.99 9.54
CA GLY A 612 -11.69 -20.93 8.46
C GLY A 612 -10.24 -21.41 8.41
N LEU A 613 -9.98 -22.31 7.47
CA LEU A 613 -8.65 -22.87 7.21
C LEU A 613 -8.05 -22.25 5.95
N SER A 614 -6.75 -21.98 5.96
CA SER A 614 -6.04 -21.41 4.79
C SER A 614 -5.01 -22.37 4.19
N GLU A 615 -4.31 -23.15 5.01
CA GLU A 615 -3.25 -24.06 4.52
C GLU A 615 -3.20 -25.37 5.29
N ILE A 616 -2.63 -26.40 4.65
CA ILE A 616 -2.28 -27.67 5.26
C ILE A 616 -0.91 -28.17 4.79
N THR A 617 0.00 -28.45 5.72
CA THR A 617 1.34 -28.96 5.42
C THR A 617 1.67 -30.18 6.26
N ALA A 618 2.12 -31.27 5.65
CA ALA A 618 2.58 -32.44 6.37
C ALA A 618 4.07 -32.33 6.77
N HIS A 619 4.38 -32.59 8.04
CA HIS A 619 5.75 -32.64 8.52
C HIS A 619 5.87 -33.55 9.76
N ASP A 620 6.90 -34.39 9.82
CA ASP A 620 7.30 -35.20 10.98
C ASP A 620 6.15 -35.91 11.74
N GLY A 621 5.21 -36.51 11.01
CA GLY A 621 4.12 -37.29 11.60
C GLY A 621 2.85 -36.49 11.92
N TYR A 622 2.79 -35.22 11.52
CA TYR A 622 1.67 -34.32 11.75
C TYR A 622 1.19 -33.64 10.46
N LEU A 623 -0.09 -33.30 10.40
CA LEU A 623 -0.61 -32.25 9.51
C LEU A 623 -0.68 -30.96 10.31
N TYR A 624 0.05 -29.95 9.85
CA TYR A 624 -0.06 -28.58 10.34
C TYR A 624 -1.10 -27.85 9.52
N VAL A 625 -1.91 -27.03 10.17
CA VAL A 625 -3.03 -26.32 9.53
C VAL A 625 -2.98 -24.85 9.95
N ILE A 626 -3.17 -23.93 9.01
CA ILE A 626 -3.44 -22.52 9.35
C ILE A 626 -4.94 -22.38 9.61
N GLU A 627 -5.29 -21.88 10.79
CA GLU A 627 -6.65 -21.53 11.17
C GLU A 627 -6.72 -20.07 11.59
N ARG A 628 -7.60 -19.31 10.94
CA ARG A 628 -7.73 -17.86 11.13
C ARG A 628 -9.18 -17.40 11.17
N ASP A 629 -9.44 -16.30 11.86
CA ASP A 629 -10.64 -15.50 11.65
C ASP A 629 -10.50 -14.62 10.40
N ASN A 630 -11.60 -13.96 10.01
CA ASN A 630 -11.64 -12.98 8.91
C ASN A 630 -11.49 -11.53 9.38
N LEU A 631 -10.99 -11.33 10.59
CA LEU A 631 -10.89 -10.02 11.21
C LEU A 631 -9.48 -9.45 11.00
N ILE A 632 -9.40 -8.13 10.93
CA ILE A 632 -8.19 -7.38 10.61
C ILE A 632 -7.87 -6.35 11.70
N GLY A 633 -6.61 -5.92 11.74
CA GLY A 633 -6.12 -4.89 12.64
C GLY A 633 -6.39 -5.22 14.11
N GLN A 634 -7.04 -4.31 14.83
CA GLN A 634 -7.32 -4.49 16.25
C GLN A 634 -8.48 -5.47 16.52
N ALA A 635 -9.27 -5.80 15.49
CA ALA A 635 -10.36 -6.76 15.61
C ALA A 635 -9.88 -8.21 15.47
N ALA A 636 -8.70 -8.45 14.90
CA ALA A 636 -8.12 -9.79 14.76
C ALA A 636 -7.96 -10.47 16.13
N THR A 637 -8.53 -11.67 16.28
CA THR A 637 -8.51 -12.45 17.53
C THR A 637 -7.86 -13.83 17.39
N LEU A 638 -7.85 -14.37 16.17
CA LEU A 638 -7.34 -15.71 15.88
C LEU A 638 -6.57 -15.72 14.56
N LYS A 639 -5.25 -15.88 14.63
CA LYS A 639 -4.39 -16.28 13.51
C LYS A 639 -3.45 -17.35 14.06
N SER A 640 -3.59 -18.62 13.68
CA SER A 640 -2.87 -19.70 14.36
C SER A 640 -2.38 -20.80 13.43
N VAL A 641 -1.25 -21.39 13.82
CA VAL A 641 -0.86 -22.72 13.31
C VAL A 641 -1.30 -23.75 14.33
N THR A 642 -2.07 -24.73 13.88
CA THR A 642 -2.45 -25.91 14.66
C THR A 642 -1.81 -27.15 14.05
N ARG A 643 -1.91 -28.29 14.73
CA ARG A 643 -1.56 -29.59 14.14
C ARG A 643 -2.46 -30.73 14.58
N VAL A 644 -2.51 -31.77 13.77
CA VAL A 644 -3.21 -33.04 13.98
C VAL A 644 -2.23 -34.18 13.69
N ALA A 645 -2.18 -35.20 14.55
CA ALA A 645 -1.30 -36.35 14.30
C ALA A 645 -1.79 -37.16 13.09
N LEU A 646 -0.88 -37.48 12.15
CA LEU A 646 -1.20 -38.30 10.98
C LEU A 646 -1.76 -39.68 11.36
N ALA A 647 -1.31 -40.24 12.48
CA ALA A 647 -1.77 -41.52 13.00
C ALA A 647 -3.24 -41.49 13.47
N ASP A 648 -3.78 -40.31 13.77
CA ASP A 648 -5.15 -40.11 14.23
C ASP A 648 -6.11 -39.79 13.08
N LEU A 649 -5.57 -39.47 11.90
CA LEU A 649 -6.34 -39.30 10.67
C LEU A 649 -6.81 -40.67 10.19
N ALA A 650 -8.01 -41.07 10.63
CA ALA A 650 -8.68 -42.28 10.20
C ALA A 650 -9.77 -41.95 9.15
N PRO A 651 -9.42 -41.55 7.91
CA PRO A 651 -10.40 -41.04 6.97
C PRO A 651 -11.44 -42.10 6.59
N SER A 652 -12.70 -41.67 6.56
CA SER A 652 -13.85 -42.50 6.17
C SER A 652 -14.36 -42.09 4.78
N PRO A 653 -15.06 -43.00 4.06
CA PRO A 653 -15.81 -42.63 2.86
C PRO A 653 -16.77 -41.47 3.10
N LEU A 654 -16.92 -40.62 2.08
CA LEU A 654 -17.69 -39.36 2.18
C LEU A 654 -19.21 -39.54 2.24
N ASP A 655 -19.72 -40.73 1.93
CA ASP A 655 -21.15 -41.07 2.03
C ASP A 655 -21.55 -41.56 3.44
N GLY A 656 -20.63 -41.47 4.42
CA GLY A 656 -20.83 -41.86 5.81
C GLY A 656 -20.45 -40.79 6.83
N GLU A 657 -20.48 -41.17 8.11
CA GLU A 657 -20.05 -40.29 9.19
C GLU A 657 -18.52 -40.15 9.19
N LEU A 658 -18.04 -38.91 9.06
CA LEU A 658 -16.62 -38.59 9.11
C LEU A 658 -16.16 -38.44 10.57
N PRO A 659 -15.05 -39.08 10.96
CA PRO A 659 -14.54 -38.95 12.32
C PRO A 659 -13.98 -37.55 12.56
N VAL A 660 -14.16 -37.04 13.78
CA VAL A 660 -13.65 -35.73 14.20
C VAL A 660 -12.26 -35.89 14.76
N VAL A 661 -11.30 -35.11 14.26
CA VAL A 661 -9.91 -35.11 14.74
C VAL A 661 -9.75 -34.23 15.97
N THR A 662 -8.67 -34.45 16.71
CA THR A 662 -8.25 -33.54 17.79
C THR A 662 -7.08 -32.71 17.27
N LYS A 663 -7.21 -31.38 17.35
CA LYS A 663 -6.14 -30.42 17.03
C LYS A 663 -5.41 -29.96 18.28
N GLU A 664 -4.16 -29.55 18.13
CA GLU A 664 -3.40 -28.81 19.14
C GLU A 664 -2.85 -27.52 18.52
N THR A 665 -2.93 -26.40 19.26
CA THR A 665 -2.32 -25.14 18.83
C THR A 665 -0.81 -25.22 18.95
N VAL A 666 -0.11 -24.92 17.87
CA VAL A 666 1.35 -24.88 17.79
C VAL A 666 1.85 -23.46 18.04
N ARG A 667 1.22 -22.46 17.39
CA ARG A 667 1.66 -21.06 17.45
C ARG A 667 0.49 -20.11 17.24
N ASP A 668 0.46 -19.05 18.04
CA ASP A 668 -0.31 -17.83 17.77
C ASP A 668 0.53 -16.90 16.89
N LEU A 669 0.01 -16.51 15.74
CA LEU A 669 0.68 -15.71 14.72
C LEU A 669 0.40 -14.21 14.86
N ILE A 670 -0.53 -13.78 15.72
CA ILE A 670 -0.81 -12.35 15.92
C ILE A 670 0.46 -11.60 16.38
N PRO A 671 1.27 -12.11 17.34
CA PRO A 671 2.53 -11.46 17.70
C PRO A 671 3.53 -11.36 16.55
N ASP A 672 3.58 -12.36 15.66
CA ASP A 672 4.44 -12.37 14.48
C ASP A 672 4.01 -11.31 13.46
N LEU A 673 2.70 -11.09 13.28
CA LEU A 673 2.18 -10.03 12.40
C LEU A 673 2.39 -8.63 13.01
N GLN A 674 2.25 -8.49 14.33
CA GLN A 674 2.45 -7.23 15.04
C GLN A 674 3.91 -6.75 15.05
N GLN A 675 4.89 -7.64 14.79
CA GLN A 675 6.31 -7.28 14.78
C GLN A 675 6.67 -6.23 13.71
N TRP A 676 5.84 -6.09 12.68
CA TRP A 676 6.02 -5.14 11.57
C TRP A 676 5.45 -3.74 11.85
N HIS A 677 4.90 -3.54 13.05
CA HIS A 677 4.37 -2.27 13.53
C HIS A 677 3.28 -1.63 12.64
N GLY A 678 2.65 -2.43 11.77
CA GLY A 678 1.42 -2.09 11.05
C GLY A 678 0.19 -2.67 11.75
N TYR A 679 -0.96 -2.64 11.08
CA TYR A 679 -2.12 -3.39 11.54
C TYR A 679 -1.95 -4.89 11.24
N VAL A 680 -2.59 -5.74 12.04
CA VAL A 680 -2.61 -7.19 11.83
C VAL A 680 -3.33 -7.48 10.51
N GLN A 681 -2.65 -8.09 9.53
CA GLN A 681 -3.25 -8.47 8.25
C GLN A 681 -4.31 -9.57 8.44
N ASP A 682 -5.35 -9.59 7.60
CA ASP A 682 -6.39 -10.63 7.69
C ASP A 682 -5.84 -11.99 7.25
N LYS A 683 -5.24 -12.01 6.06
CA LYS A 683 -4.95 -13.22 5.31
C LYS A 683 -3.52 -13.72 5.49
N VAL A 684 -3.33 -14.65 6.43
CA VAL A 684 -2.15 -15.52 6.44
C VAL A 684 -2.51 -16.78 5.68
N GLU A 685 -2.04 -16.91 4.44
CA GLU A 685 -2.54 -17.94 3.53
C GLU A 685 -1.57 -19.10 3.35
N GLY A 686 -0.29 -18.88 3.08
CA GLY A 686 0.64 -19.97 2.77
C GLY A 686 1.56 -20.37 3.93
N MET A 687 1.84 -21.67 4.05
CA MET A 687 2.79 -22.25 5.00
C MET A 687 3.59 -23.38 4.35
N ALA A 688 4.90 -23.40 4.58
CA ALA A 688 5.76 -24.50 4.16
C ALA A 688 6.77 -24.88 5.24
N ILE A 689 7.02 -26.18 5.43
CA ILE A 689 7.90 -26.66 6.50
C ILE A 689 9.08 -27.40 5.88
N THR A 690 10.27 -26.85 6.08
CA THR A 690 11.53 -27.46 5.64
C THR A 690 11.86 -28.69 6.48
N SER A 691 12.73 -29.57 5.96
CA SER A 691 13.13 -30.82 6.65
C SER A 691 13.80 -30.62 8.01
N ASP A 692 14.26 -29.42 8.34
CA ASP A 692 14.91 -29.09 9.61
C ASP A 692 13.95 -28.37 10.59
N GLY A 693 12.65 -28.38 10.30
CA GLY A 693 11.60 -27.79 11.13
C GLY A 693 11.49 -26.26 11.02
N THR A 694 12.12 -25.61 10.03
CA THR A 694 11.83 -24.19 9.72
C THR A 694 10.47 -24.10 9.04
N VAL A 695 9.54 -23.36 9.64
CA VAL A 695 8.25 -23.01 9.07
C VAL A 695 8.39 -21.66 8.38
N TRP A 696 8.07 -21.60 7.10
CA TRP A 696 7.88 -20.38 6.33
C TRP A 696 6.40 -20.06 6.25
N MET A 697 6.06 -18.78 6.36
CA MET A 697 4.70 -18.26 6.31
C MET A 697 4.64 -17.11 5.29
N VAL A 698 3.55 -17.00 4.55
CA VAL A 698 3.29 -15.86 3.65
C VAL A 698 1.88 -15.30 3.86
N THR A 699 1.73 -13.98 3.79
CA THR A 699 0.41 -13.33 3.74
C THR A 699 -0.01 -13.04 2.30
N ASP A 700 -1.31 -13.16 2.06
CA ASP A 700 -1.94 -12.69 0.83
C ASP A 700 -2.25 -11.20 0.98
N ASN A 701 -2.03 -10.44 -0.09
CA ASN A 701 -2.25 -9.01 -0.16
C ASN A 701 -3.43 -8.59 -1.05
N ASP A 702 -4.26 -9.54 -1.48
CA ASP A 702 -5.50 -9.32 -2.25
C ASP A 702 -5.26 -8.59 -3.59
N GLY A 703 -4.05 -8.66 -4.15
CA GLY A 703 -3.71 -7.92 -5.36
C GLY A 703 -3.78 -6.41 -5.20
N VAL A 704 -3.64 -5.92 -3.95
CA VAL A 704 -3.74 -4.49 -3.57
C VAL A 704 -5.16 -3.92 -3.69
N ASP A 705 -6.18 -4.77 -3.89
CA ASP A 705 -7.59 -4.35 -3.88
C ASP A 705 -8.07 -4.26 -2.43
N ASP A 706 -8.51 -3.09 -1.99
CA ASP A 706 -9.01 -2.86 -0.62
C ASP A 706 -8.06 -3.32 0.51
N ALA A 707 -6.75 -3.35 0.21
CA ALA A 707 -5.68 -3.81 1.09
C ALA A 707 -4.45 -2.91 1.01
N SER A 708 -3.60 -2.91 2.05
CA SER A 708 -2.32 -2.15 2.06
C SER A 708 -1.27 -2.68 1.08
N GLY A 709 -1.55 -3.78 0.38
CA GLY A 709 -0.60 -4.44 -0.53
C GLY A 709 0.57 -5.15 0.17
N GLU A 710 0.67 -5.11 1.51
CA GLU A 710 1.79 -5.70 2.24
C GLU A 710 1.81 -7.23 2.12
N THR A 711 2.89 -7.78 1.55
CA THR A 711 3.19 -9.22 1.63
C THR A 711 4.33 -9.46 2.63
N PHE A 712 4.05 -10.22 3.68
CA PHE A 712 5.07 -10.67 4.63
C PHE A 712 5.44 -12.13 4.35
N LEU A 713 6.71 -12.37 4.03
CA LEU A 713 7.33 -13.69 4.08
C LEU A 713 8.27 -13.75 5.28
N TRP A 714 7.97 -14.63 6.24
CA TRP A 714 8.79 -14.80 7.44
C TRP A 714 8.93 -16.27 7.82
N SER A 715 9.80 -16.55 8.80
CA SER A 715 9.96 -17.90 9.31
C SER A 715 10.14 -17.98 10.81
N PHE A 716 9.81 -19.14 11.36
CA PHE A 716 10.11 -19.53 12.74
C PHE A 716 10.51 -21.01 12.79
N LYS A 717 11.02 -21.46 13.95
CA LYS A 717 11.36 -22.86 14.19
C LYS A 717 10.24 -23.55 14.96
N LEU A 718 9.89 -24.76 14.54
CA LEU A 718 9.13 -25.68 15.38
C LEU A 718 9.93 -26.01 16.64
N ASP A 719 9.27 -25.95 17.79
CA ASP A 719 9.85 -26.25 19.11
C ASP A 719 10.12 -27.74 19.37
#